data_AF-A0A7W1ZSJ2-F1
#
_entry.id   AF-A0A7W1ZSJ2-F1
#
_cell.length_a   1.000
_cell.length_b   1.000
_cell.length_c   1.000
_cell.angle_alpha   90.00
_cell.angle_beta   90.00
_cell.angle_gamma   90.00
#
_symmetry.space_group_name_H-M   'P 1'
#
loop_
_entity.id
_entity.type
_entity.pdbx_description
1 polymer ?
#
loop_
_entity_poly.entity_id
_entity_poly.type
_entity_poly.pdbx_seq_one_letter_code
_entity_poly.pdbx_strand_id
1 'polypeptide(L)'
;MQSLDQTLFRFINGSLSNPVFDWVMPLLSDNPIFYPALLIAALLLIFKGGTRGRLCAIMLLLVIAIGDGVICKSLKDAFARPRPFNLFPEANLLLGKGGSGSMPSSHAANWFSAVVVVFIFYRRSWRFMLPLAFLVAFSRVYNGVHYPGDVMVGALLGVTYAAGIVFGLDLLWDRIGRRWFPLWWTKLPSLRMARTQSGAQLSVESPPATLDQHWLRLGYIFIFVLFAVRLGYLAAGKIQLSEDEAYQWLWSKHLALSYFSKPPMIAYLQFLGTSLFGDTELGVRFFSPVIAAAMALLILHFISREVNSRVGFIAVLIISTAPLLAVGSTLMTIDPPLVLFWTAAMFAGWRAMGVQSQSADAQLNRSAGKSSTALWCLAGLCLGLSFLSKYAAFFQIICWGIFFVLWKPARVHLRTPGPYLALLIFALCTVPVILWNAQNGWITAHHVADNAGRTDAWTPTLRYLWDFLGSQAALLNPVFFIAMLWAMFAFWKRERRNPVLLFFFSMGAPVFLGYAMFTAYKRVFPNWIAPAIVPLFLLMIIYWHKRWQQGAKWVKPVLISGIVIGAVLIVVIHDTNLIGKVAKQMLPPAKDPLRRVRAWDTTAEAVGAEREKLLAEGKPVFIIGPHYGLVGEISFYLPEAKAAVQGNEPLVYYMSADKPQNQFFFWPEYRYREHRQGENAIFVQELNLKNPVPSPLPERVQDEFRSVEDLGIREIRYRDGRIFRVVQLFACRDLQ
;
A
#
# COMPACT_ATOMS: atom_id res chain seq x y z
N MET A 1 3.74 -41.91 22.58
CA MET A 1 4.56 -40.69 22.35
C MET A 1 4.19 -39.55 23.30
N GLN A 2 2.90 -39.21 23.51
CA GLN A 2 2.51 -38.13 24.42
C GLN A 2 2.96 -38.34 25.88
N SER A 3 2.88 -39.56 26.41
CA SER A 3 3.34 -39.88 27.77
C SER A 3 4.84 -39.61 27.97
N LEU A 4 5.68 -40.05 27.03
CA LEU A 4 7.13 -39.82 27.06
C LEU A 4 7.48 -38.32 27.01
N ASP A 5 6.81 -37.56 26.14
CA ASP A 5 7.04 -36.12 25.96
C ASP A 5 6.69 -35.33 27.23
N GLN A 6 5.64 -35.75 27.96
CA GLN A 6 5.25 -35.19 29.24
C GLN A 6 6.21 -35.59 30.38
N THR A 7 6.66 -36.84 30.42
CA THR A 7 7.66 -37.30 31.40
C THR A 7 8.97 -36.53 31.27
N LEU A 8 9.48 -36.39 30.04
CA LEU A 8 10.69 -35.63 29.75
C LEU A 8 10.52 -34.14 30.07
N PHE A 9 9.36 -33.57 29.76
CA PHE A 9 9.04 -32.20 30.14
C PHE A 9 9.09 -32.00 31.66
N ARG A 10 8.41 -32.85 32.44
CA ARG A 10 8.39 -32.77 33.91
C ARG A 10 9.78 -32.91 34.53
N PHE A 11 10.61 -33.80 33.97
CA PHE A 11 11.99 -33.94 34.41
C PHE A 11 12.81 -32.66 34.16
N ILE A 12 12.69 -32.05 32.97
CA ILE A 12 13.48 -30.88 32.59
C ILE A 12 13.00 -29.60 33.29
N ASN A 13 11.69 -29.36 33.33
CA ASN A 13 11.11 -28.14 33.90
C ASN A 13 10.98 -28.20 35.43
N GLY A 14 10.75 -29.39 35.98
CA GLY A 14 10.63 -29.61 37.43
C GLY A 14 11.96 -29.98 38.06
N SER A 15 12.50 -31.17 37.73
CA SER A 15 13.63 -31.75 38.46
C SER A 15 14.98 -31.05 38.24
N LEU A 16 15.18 -30.35 37.11
CA LEU A 16 16.40 -29.61 36.82
C LEU A 16 16.34 -28.12 37.24
N SER A 17 15.20 -27.67 37.79
CA SER A 17 15.02 -26.27 38.17
C SER A 17 15.95 -25.87 39.31
N ASN A 18 16.66 -24.76 39.15
CA ASN A 18 17.52 -24.18 40.19
C ASN A 18 17.74 -22.67 39.96
N PRO A 19 18.12 -21.90 41.01
CA PRO A 19 18.22 -20.44 40.91
C PRO A 19 19.15 -19.91 39.81
N VAL A 20 20.23 -20.65 39.48
CA VAL A 20 21.17 -20.25 38.43
C VAL A 20 20.54 -20.45 37.06
N PHE A 21 19.97 -21.61 36.79
CA PHE A 21 19.33 -21.89 35.50
C PHE A 21 18.03 -21.11 35.31
N ASP A 22 17.29 -20.82 36.39
CA ASP A 22 16.10 -19.97 36.33
C ASP A 22 16.46 -18.52 35.92
N TRP A 23 17.69 -18.07 36.21
CA TRP A 23 18.21 -16.80 35.74
C TRP A 23 18.78 -16.88 34.30
N VAL A 24 19.52 -17.95 33.96
CA VAL A 24 20.21 -18.08 32.67
C VAL A 24 19.28 -18.50 31.51
N MET A 25 18.36 -19.43 31.74
CA MET A 25 17.54 -20.02 30.67
C MET A 25 16.57 -19.03 30.02
N PRO A 26 15.94 -18.08 30.74
CA PRO A 26 15.20 -16.99 30.11
C PRO A 26 16.11 -16.10 29.25
N LEU A 27 17.32 -15.79 29.72
CA LEU A 27 18.29 -14.97 28.98
C LEU A 27 18.75 -15.63 27.67
N LEU A 28 18.84 -16.96 27.62
CA LEU A 28 19.15 -17.70 26.40
C LEU A 28 17.95 -17.79 25.43
N SER A 29 16.72 -17.73 25.96
CA SER A 29 15.52 -17.97 25.17
C SER A 29 14.89 -16.72 24.58
N ASP A 30 14.83 -15.61 25.32
CA ASP A 30 14.06 -14.43 24.91
C ASP A 30 14.68 -13.17 25.51
N ASN A 31 15.81 -12.73 24.94
CA ASN A 31 16.59 -11.63 25.50
C ASN A 31 16.82 -10.47 24.51
N PRO A 32 16.53 -9.23 24.92
CA PRO A 32 16.92 -8.00 24.24
C PRO A 32 18.37 -7.93 23.74
N ILE A 33 19.32 -8.63 24.36
CA ILE A 33 20.76 -8.61 24.02
C ILE A 33 21.07 -9.35 22.72
N PHE A 34 20.31 -10.40 22.37
CA PHE A 34 20.54 -11.15 21.13
C PHE A 34 20.21 -10.33 19.88
N TYR A 35 19.22 -9.44 19.94
CA TYR A 35 18.84 -8.63 18.78
C TYR A 35 19.95 -7.67 18.32
N PRO A 36 20.60 -6.87 19.21
CA PRO A 36 21.80 -6.11 18.87
C PRO A 36 22.94 -6.98 18.37
N ALA A 37 23.22 -8.12 19.01
CA ALA A 37 24.32 -9.00 18.59
C ALA A 37 24.10 -9.59 17.19
N LEU A 38 22.88 -10.07 16.90
CA LEU A 38 22.48 -10.56 15.57
C LEU A 38 22.48 -9.43 14.53
N LEU A 39 22.03 -8.23 14.90
CA LEU A 39 22.09 -7.06 14.04
C LEU A 39 23.54 -6.70 13.71
N ILE A 40 24.42 -6.62 14.70
CA ILE A 40 25.86 -6.36 14.49
C ILE A 40 26.46 -7.45 13.61
N ALA A 41 26.17 -8.73 13.87
CA ALA A 41 26.65 -9.83 13.03
C ALA A 41 26.14 -9.72 11.58
N ALA A 42 24.87 -9.35 11.37
CA ALA A 42 24.32 -9.11 10.04
C ALA A 42 24.98 -7.91 9.35
N LEU A 43 25.21 -6.80 10.06
CA LEU A 43 25.91 -5.63 9.53
C LEU A 43 27.36 -5.98 9.17
N LEU A 44 28.06 -6.75 10.00
CA LEU A 44 29.41 -7.24 9.70
C LEU A 44 29.42 -8.15 8.46
N LEU A 45 28.46 -9.06 8.32
CA LEU A 45 28.30 -9.88 7.12
C LEU A 45 28.04 -9.03 5.86
N ILE A 46 27.21 -7.99 5.97
CA ILE A 46 26.84 -7.12 4.85
C ILE A 46 28.01 -6.21 4.44
N PHE A 47 28.68 -5.57 5.39
CA PHE A 47 29.72 -4.56 5.11
C PHE A 47 31.12 -5.16 4.98
N LYS A 48 31.50 -6.15 5.80
CA LYS A 48 32.84 -6.78 5.78
C LYS A 48 32.88 -8.12 5.05
N GLY A 49 31.75 -8.83 4.95
CA GLY A 49 31.69 -10.17 4.36
C GLY A 49 31.69 -10.24 2.82
N GLY A 50 31.74 -9.10 2.13
CA GLY A 50 31.74 -9.05 0.65
C GLY A 50 30.47 -9.66 0.03
N THR A 51 30.58 -10.31 -1.13
CA THR A 51 29.43 -10.98 -1.77
C THR A 51 28.95 -12.19 -0.97
N ARG A 52 29.89 -12.96 -0.40
CA ARG A 52 29.58 -14.14 0.42
C ARG A 52 28.75 -13.81 1.65
N GLY A 53 29.16 -12.78 2.40
CA GLY A 53 28.44 -12.34 3.60
C GLY A 53 27.08 -11.72 3.28
N ARG A 54 26.98 -10.92 2.21
CA ARG A 54 25.69 -10.37 1.75
C ARG A 54 24.69 -11.46 1.35
N LEU A 55 25.13 -12.47 0.60
CA LEU A 55 24.28 -13.61 0.25
C LEU A 55 23.86 -14.41 1.49
N CYS A 56 24.79 -14.66 2.42
CA CYS A 56 24.48 -15.31 3.69
C CYS A 56 23.39 -14.54 4.47
N ALA A 57 23.50 -13.21 4.57
CA ALA A 57 22.52 -12.38 5.25
C ALA A 57 21.16 -12.38 4.56
N ILE A 58 21.12 -12.29 3.23
CA ILE A 58 19.88 -12.37 2.43
C ILE A 58 19.20 -13.74 2.63
N MET A 59 19.98 -14.82 2.57
CA MET A 59 19.45 -16.18 2.76
C MET A 59 18.92 -16.39 4.18
N LEU A 60 19.62 -15.89 5.21
CA LEU A 60 19.14 -15.93 6.59
C LEU A 60 17.79 -15.19 6.73
N LEU A 61 17.70 -13.97 6.19
CA LEU A 61 16.47 -13.19 6.24
C LEU A 61 15.32 -13.90 5.54
N LEU A 62 15.55 -14.44 4.35
CA LEU A 62 14.53 -15.14 3.56
C LEU A 62 14.08 -16.44 4.23
N VAL A 63 15.03 -17.26 4.69
CA VAL A 63 14.76 -18.55 5.34
C VAL A 63 14.01 -18.36 6.66
N ILE A 64 14.38 -17.37 7.48
CA ILE A 64 13.67 -17.07 8.74
C ILE A 64 12.28 -16.49 8.46
N ALA A 65 12.15 -15.57 7.49
CA ALA A 65 10.86 -14.97 7.16
C ALA A 65 9.84 -16.00 6.64
N ILE A 66 10.27 -16.91 5.75
CA ILE A 66 9.42 -18.00 5.24
C ILE A 66 9.20 -19.06 6.34
N GLY A 67 10.26 -19.45 7.03
CA GLY A 67 10.23 -20.49 8.07
C GLY A 67 9.27 -20.15 9.20
N ASP A 68 9.40 -18.96 9.80
CA ASP A 68 8.54 -18.56 10.91
C ASP A 68 7.18 -18.02 10.44
N GLY A 69 7.19 -17.14 9.44
CA GLY A 69 6.00 -16.42 8.98
C GLY A 69 5.00 -17.27 8.22
N VAL A 70 5.46 -18.32 7.52
CA VAL A 70 4.61 -19.19 6.69
C VAL A 70 4.58 -20.60 7.25
N ILE A 71 5.72 -21.29 7.33
CA ILE A 71 5.77 -22.73 7.63
C ILE A 71 5.35 -23.00 9.09
N CYS A 72 6.04 -22.40 10.05
CA CYS A 72 5.76 -22.62 11.48
C CYS A 72 4.38 -22.12 11.86
N LYS A 73 3.97 -20.95 11.34
CA LYS A 73 2.63 -20.41 11.60
C LYS A 73 1.53 -21.34 11.07
N SER A 74 1.61 -21.78 9.82
CA SER A 74 0.60 -22.66 9.23
C SER A 74 0.50 -24.00 9.96
N LEU A 75 1.64 -24.58 10.35
CA LEU A 75 1.66 -25.83 11.12
C LEU A 75 1.13 -25.66 12.54
N LYS A 76 1.39 -24.52 13.20
CA LYS A 76 0.80 -24.21 14.51
C LYS A 76 -0.70 -24.13 14.45
N ASP A 77 -1.24 -23.47 13.42
CA ASP A 77 -2.67 -23.34 13.21
C ASP A 77 -3.30 -24.71 12.86
N ALA A 78 -2.58 -25.57 12.13
CA ALA A 78 -3.04 -26.92 11.76
C ALA A 78 -2.98 -27.93 12.93
N PHE A 79 -1.92 -27.94 13.73
CA PHE A 79 -1.77 -28.88 14.85
C PHE A 79 -2.52 -28.43 16.11
N ALA A 80 -2.65 -27.12 16.33
CA ALA A 80 -3.32 -26.52 17.48
C ALA A 80 -2.94 -27.12 18.85
N ARG A 81 -1.72 -27.66 18.99
CA ARG A 81 -1.29 -28.38 20.20
C ARG A 81 -1.28 -27.44 21.41
N PRO A 82 -1.94 -27.79 22.53
CA PRO A 82 -1.93 -26.98 23.76
C PRO A 82 -0.53 -26.93 24.38
N ARG A 83 -0.17 -25.78 24.95
CA ARG A 83 1.14 -25.58 25.60
C ARG A 83 1.24 -26.29 26.95
N PRO A 84 2.46 -26.64 27.41
CA PRO A 84 2.65 -27.31 28.71
C PRO A 84 1.98 -26.56 29.87
N PHE A 85 2.16 -25.24 29.96
CA PHE A 85 1.57 -24.42 31.02
C PHE A 85 0.03 -24.33 31.01
N ASN A 86 -0.64 -24.77 29.93
CA ASN A 86 -2.11 -24.83 29.91
C ASN A 86 -2.64 -26.14 30.54
N LEU A 87 -1.82 -27.19 30.54
CA LEU A 87 -2.22 -28.54 30.98
C LEU A 87 -1.62 -28.91 32.34
N PHE A 88 -0.50 -28.31 32.71
CA PHE A 88 0.20 -28.57 33.98
C PHE A 88 0.25 -27.28 34.82
N PRO A 89 -0.66 -27.08 35.78
CA PRO A 89 -0.64 -25.96 36.72
C PRO A 89 0.68 -25.83 37.50
N GLU A 90 1.34 -26.96 37.74
CA GLU A 90 2.63 -27.08 38.42
C GLU A 90 3.86 -26.75 37.55
N ALA A 91 3.68 -26.37 36.28
CA ALA A 91 4.80 -26.03 35.41
C ALA A 91 5.45 -24.70 35.80
N ASN A 92 6.78 -24.71 35.94
CA ASN A 92 7.58 -23.52 36.20
C ASN A 92 7.64 -22.65 34.92
N LEU A 93 6.77 -21.65 34.83
CA LEU A 93 6.72 -20.74 33.69
C LEU A 93 7.57 -19.48 33.97
N LEU A 94 8.78 -19.46 33.39
CA LEU A 94 9.74 -18.36 33.57
C LEU A 94 9.65 -17.26 32.49
N LEU A 95 8.80 -17.46 31.48
CA LEU A 95 8.56 -16.52 30.38
C LEU A 95 7.08 -16.15 30.28
N GLY A 96 6.75 -15.07 29.59
CA GLY A 96 5.36 -14.68 29.35
C GLY A 96 4.53 -15.77 28.65
N LYS A 97 3.23 -15.85 28.97
CA LYS A 97 2.29 -16.77 28.30
C LYS A 97 2.17 -16.42 26.82
N GLY A 98 2.56 -17.34 25.93
CA GLY A 98 2.41 -17.19 24.48
C GLY A 98 0.99 -17.54 24.01
N GLY A 99 0.45 -16.78 23.04
CA GLY A 99 -0.95 -16.92 22.57
C GLY A 99 -1.22 -17.90 21.43
N SER A 100 -0.22 -18.68 20.96
CA SER A 100 -0.36 -19.64 19.84
C SER A 100 0.00 -21.08 20.21
N GLY A 101 -0.36 -22.05 19.39
CA GLY A 101 -0.06 -23.49 19.59
C GLY A 101 1.42 -23.79 19.89
N SER A 102 1.68 -24.90 20.58
CA SER A 102 3.01 -25.28 21.07
C SER A 102 3.91 -25.88 19.98
N MET A 103 3.34 -26.60 19.00
CA MET A 103 4.08 -27.33 17.97
C MET A 103 3.95 -26.65 16.59
N PRO A 104 5.04 -26.50 15.82
CA PRO A 104 6.45 -26.66 16.20
C PRO A 104 7.01 -25.44 16.96
N SER A 105 8.17 -25.59 17.60
CA SER A 105 8.87 -24.47 18.22
C SER A 105 9.54 -23.56 17.17
N SER A 106 8.99 -22.36 16.94
CA SER A 106 9.55 -21.33 16.03
C SER A 106 11.00 -20.96 16.38
N HIS A 107 11.34 -20.82 17.66
CA HIS A 107 12.71 -20.48 18.06
C HIS A 107 13.69 -21.59 17.70
N ALA A 108 13.34 -22.86 17.96
CA ALA A 108 14.16 -23.99 17.55
C ALA A 108 14.33 -24.02 16.02
N ALA A 109 13.24 -23.86 15.26
CA ALA A 109 13.28 -23.79 13.81
C ALA A 109 14.21 -22.67 13.29
N ASN A 110 14.10 -21.46 13.83
CA ASN A 110 14.91 -20.31 13.45
C ASN A 110 16.41 -20.52 13.73
N TRP A 111 16.77 -21.07 14.89
CA TRP A 111 18.17 -21.32 15.23
C TRP A 111 18.78 -22.45 14.39
N PHE A 112 18.06 -23.56 14.21
CA PHE A 112 18.55 -24.68 13.40
C PHE A 112 18.60 -24.34 11.89
N SER A 113 17.67 -23.53 11.39
CA SER A 113 17.77 -23.00 10.02
C SER A 113 18.95 -22.05 9.87
N ALA A 114 19.22 -21.19 10.85
CA ALA A 114 20.39 -20.32 10.85
C ALA A 114 21.70 -21.13 10.87
N VAL A 115 21.77 -22.22 11.65
CA VAL A 115 22.91 -23.16 11.62
C VAL A 115 23.16 -23.66 10.21
N VAL A 116 22.13 -24.14 9.50
CA VAL A 116 22.27 -24.65 8.12
C VAL A 116 22.77 -23.56 7.17
N VAL A 117 22.14 -22.39 7.16
CA VAL A 117 22.52 -21.30 6.24
C VAL A 117 23.97 -20.88 6.51
N VAL A 118 24.30 -20.55 7.76
CA VAL A 118 25.66 -20.08 8.09
C VAL A 118 26.68 -21.20 7.90
N PHE A 119 26.33 -22.48 8.08
CA PHE A 119 27.22 -23.60 7.77
C PHE A 119 27.55 -23.70 6.27
N ILE A 120 26.54 -23.55 5.40
CA ILE A 120 26.73 -23.55 3.94
C ILE A 120 27.70 -22.43 3.55
N PHE A 121 27.49 -21.22 4.08
CA PHE A 121 28.33 -20.08 3.77
C PHE A 121 29.65 -20.06 4.53
N TYR A 122 29.76 -20.58 5.75
CA TYR A 122 30.94 -20.51 6.61
C TYR A 122 31.13 -21.85 7.35
N ARG A 123 31.65 -22.86 6.66
CA ARG A 123 31.85 -24.24 7.12
C ARG A 123 32.37 -24.44 8.55
N ARG A 124 33.12 -23.51 9.16
CA ARG A 124 33.60 -23.64 10.55
C ARG A 124 32.58 -23.20 11.61
N SER A 125 31.45 -22.62 11.21
CA SER A 125 30.45 -22.04 12.11
C SER A 125 29.71 -23.05 12.98
N TRP A 126 29.61 -24.31 12.53
CA TRP A 126 28.92 -25.37 13.28
C TRP A 126 29.49 -25.54 14.69
N ARG A 127 30.79 -25.27 14.90
CA ARG A 127 31.47 -25.40 16.19
C ARG A 127 30.86 -24.53 17.29
N PHE A 128 30.27 -23.39 16.93
CA PHE A 128 29.65 -22.48 17.90
C PHE A 128 28.13 -22.38 17.71
N MET A 129 27.63 -22.41 16.47
CA MET A 129 26.20 -22.27 16.23
C MET A 129 25.39 -23.49 16.63
N LEU A 130 25.92 -24.70 16.43
CA LEU A 130 25.17 -25.91 16.75
C LEU A 130 25.01 -26.09 18.28
N PRO A 131 26.06 -25.94 19.11
CA PRO A 131 25.88 -25.91 20.57
C PRO A 131 24.91 -24.82 21.03
N LEU A 132 25.00 -23.61 20.44
CA LEU A 132 24.10 -22.51 20.77
C LEU A 132 22.64 -22.82 20.41
N ALA A 133 22.39 -23.41 19.24
CA ALA A 133 21.05 -23.82 18.84
C ALA A 133 20.46 -24.88 19.77
N PHE A 134 21.28 -25.85 20.24
CA PHE A 134 20.87 -26.83 21.24
C PHE A 134 20.58 -26.19 22.60
N LEU A 135 21.39 -25.22 23.04
CA LEU A 135 21.16 -24.47 24.28
C LEU A 135 19.85 -23.68 24.23
N VAL A 136 19.55 -23.02 23.11
CA VAL A 136 18.28 -22.31 22.94
C VAL A 136 17.10 -23.29 22.87
N ALA A 137 17.25 -24.40 22.15
CA ALA A 137 16.25 -25.46 22.11
C ALA A 137 15.93 -26.02 23.50
N PHE A 138 16.96 -26.30 24.30
CA PHE A 138 16.83 -26.77 25.67
C PHE A 138 16.15 -25.72 26.57
N SER A 139 16.54 -24.45 26.47
CA SER A 139 15.96 -23.38 27.29
C SER A 139 14.45 -23.20 27.05
N ARG A 140 13.94 -23.50 25.84
CA ARG A 140 12.49 -23.49 25.55
C ARG A 140 11.71 -24.55 26.34
N VAL A 141 12.30 -25.73 26.56
CA VAL A 141 11.66 -26.77 27.38
C VAL A 141 11.77 -26.41 28.85
N TYR A 142 12.97 -25.98 29.28
CA TYR A 142 13.24 -25.57 30.65
C TYR A 142 12.31 -24.44 31.12
N ASN A 143 12.07 -23.42 30.30
CA ASN A 143 11.22 -22.28 30.65
C ASN A 143 9.70 -22.58 30.65
N GLY A 144 9.29 -23.84 30.44
CA GLY A 144 7.88 -24.25 30.55
C GLY A 144 7.02 -23.96 29.31
N VAL A 145 7.61 -23.50 28.21
CA VAL A 145 6.86 -22.97 27.05
C VAL A 145 6.64 -23.95 25.91
N HIS A 146 7.39 -25.06 25.86
CA HIS A 146 7.31 -26.11 24.83
C HIS A 146 7.64 -27.50 25.38
N TYR A 147 7.11 -28.54 24.74
CA TYR A 147 7.53 -29.92 24.98
C TYR A 147 8.84 -30.26 24.23
N PRO A 148 9.63 -31.25 24.68
CA PRO A 148 10.77 -31.77 23.92
C PRO A 148 10.45 -32.10 22.45
N GLY A 149 9.31 -32.74 22.20
CA GLY A 149 8.83 -33.05 20.86
C GLY A 149 8.58 -31.82 19.99
N ASP A 150 8.06 -30.72 20.57
CA ASP A 150 7.84 -29.47 19.83
C ASP A 150 9.16 -28.87 19.32
N VAL A 151 10.20 -28.99 20.14
CA VAL A 151 11.55 -28.50 19.88
C VAL A 151 12.26 -29.39 18.87
N MET A 152 12.13 -30.72 18.97
CA MET A 152 12.67 -31.67 17.99
C MET A 152 12.05 -31.48 16.60
N VAL A 153 10.72 -31.37 16.52
CA VAL A 153 10.03 -31.10 15.25
C VAL A 153 10.44 -29.74 14.70
N GLY A 154 10.53 -28.71 15.56
CA GLY A 154 11.04 -27.39 15.17
C GLY A 154 12.46 -27.45 14.59
N ALA A 155 13.39 -28.16 15.25
CA ALA A 155 14.75 -28.33 14.78
C ALA A 155 14.82 -29.06 13.42
N LEU A 156 14.11 -30.18 13.27
CA LEU A 156 14.06 -30.94 12.02
C LEU A 156 13.46 -30.13 10.86
N LEU A 157 12.37 -29.39 11.12
CA LEU A 157 11.78 -28.48 10.15
C LEU A 157 12.78 -27.38 9.78
N GLY A 158 13.41 -26.75 10.78
CA GLY A 158 14.45 -25.74 10.61
C GLY A 158 15.53 -26.16 9.62
N VAL A 159 16.07 -27.38 9.81
CA VAL A 159 17.10 -27.94 8.93
C VAL A 159 16.55 -28.19 7.52
N THR A 160 15.38 -28.82 7.41
CA THR A 160 14.83 -29.26 6.12
C THR A 160 14.39 -28.09 5.24
N TYR A 161 13.63 -27.12 5.75
CA TYR A 161 13.23 -25.98 4.91
C TYR A 161 14.41 -25.07 4.58
N ALA A 162 15.39 -24.90 5.48
CA ALA A 162 16.56 -24.07 5.18
C ALA A 162 17.40 -24.67 4.06
N ALA A 163 17.64 -25.98 4.10
CA ALA A 163 18.29 -26.68 3.00
C ALA A 163 17.43 -26.59 1.72
N GLY A 164 16.15 -26.96 1.78
CA GLY A 164 15.27 -26.91 0.61
C GLY A 164 15.25 -25.55 -0.09
N ILE A 165 15.13 -24.47 0.68
CA ILE A 165 15.14 -23.09 0.16
C ILE A 165 16.49 -22.73 -0.44
N VAL A 166 17.61 -22.94 0.28
CA VAL A 166 18.93 -22.52 -0.21
C VAL A 166 19.35 -23.29 -1.44
N PHE A 167 19.18 -24.62 -1.46
CA PHE A 167 19.51 -25.45 -2.61
C PHE A 167 18.53 -25.22 -3.77
N GLY A 168 17.24 -25.05 -3.48
CA GLY A 168 16.22 -24.73 -4.49
C GLY A 168 16.49 -23.38 -5.19
N LEU A 169 16.86 -22.35 -4.43
CA LEU A 169 17.23 -21.04 -4.99
C LEU A 169 18.53 -21.10 -5.81
N ASP A 170 19.53 -21.88 -5.37
CA ASP A 170 20.77 -22.08 -6.14
C ASP A 170 20.49 -22.79 -7.48
N LEU A 171 19.66 -23.84 -7.48
CA LEU A 171 19.23 -24.54 -8.70
C LEU A 171 18.41 -23.63 -9.63
N LEU A 172 17.50 -22.84 -9.06
CA LEU A 172 16.70 -21.88 -9.80
C LEU A 172 17.59 -20.80 -10.44
N TRP A 173 18.56 -20.29 -9.68
CA TRP A 173 19.54 -19.32 -10.18
C TRP A 173 20.45 -19.91 -11.25
N ASP A 174 20.85 -21.18 -11.13
CA ASP A 174 21.65 -21.81 -12.18
C ASP A 174 20.87 -21.91 -13.50
N ARG A 175 19.59 -22.29 -13.46
CA ARG A 175 18.73 -22.37 -14.65
C ARG A 175 18.35 -21.00 -15.21
N ILE A 176 17.80 -20.13 -14.37
CA ILE A 176 17.30 -18.81 -14.79
C ILE A 176 18.46 -17.86 -15.02
N GLY A 177 19.46 -17.83 -14.16
CA GLY A 177 20.63 -16.96 -14.28
C GLY A 177 21.38 -17.19 -15.59
N ARG A 178 21.63 -18.44 -15.99
CA ARG A 178 22.25 -18.74 -17.30
C ARG A 178 21.44 -18.20 -18.48
N ARG A 179 20.11 -18.35 -18.46
CA ARG A 179 19.24 -18.00 -19.59
C ARG A 179 18.88 -16.50 -19.63
N TRP A 180 18.57 -15.92 -18.48
CA TRP A 180 18.00 -14.57 -18.34
C TRP A 180 19.05 -13.54 -17.91
N PHE A 181 20.11 -13.95 -17.23
CA PHE A 181 21.12 -13.06 -16.68
C PHE A 181 22.57 -13.53 -16.92
N PRO A 182 22.96 -13.93 -18.14
CA PRO A 182 24.25 -14.59 -18.42
C PRO A 182 25.47 -13.84 -17.84
N LEU A 183 25.56 -12.53 -18.02
CA LEU A 183 26.65 -11.69 -17.47
C LEU A 183 26.70 -11.62 -15.93
N TRP A 184 25.58 -11.81 -15.24
CA TRP A 184 25.54 -11.81 -13.77
C TRP A 184 25.82 -13.22 -13.24
N TRP A 185 25.30 -14.23 -13.93
CA TRP A 185 25.57 -15.63 -13.64
C TRP A 185 27.05 -15.98 -13.83
N THR A 186 27.74 -15.47 -14.86
CA THR A 186 29.20 -15.69 -15.01
C THR A 186 30.00 -15.12 -13.83
N LYS A 187 29.56 -14.01 -13.24
CA LYS A 187 30.19 -13.40 -12.06
C LYS A 187 29.84 -14.13 -10.76
N LEU A 188 28.68 -14.77 -10.70
CA LEU A 188 28.19 -15.49 -9.54
C LEU A 188 27.43 -16.75 -10.01
N PRO A 189 28.14 -17.84 -10.36
CA PRO A 189 27.49 -19.03 -10.92
C PRO A 189 26.71 -19.83 -9.88
N SER A 190 27.05 -19.68 -8.60
CA SER A 190 26.35 -20.31 -7.48
C SER A 190 26.06 -19.29 -6.37
N LEU A 191 24.85 -19.37 -5.80
CA LEU A 191 24.44 -18.63 -4.62
C LEU A 191 25.03 -19.21 -3.34
N ARG A 192 25.43 -20.49 -3.33
CA ARG A 192 26.05 -21.18 -2.18
C ARG A 192 27.54 -20.93 -2.07
N MET A 193 28.24 -20.82 -3.19
CA MET A 193 29.68 -20.57 -3.26
C MET A 193 29.96 -19.26 -3.98
N ALA A 194 30.07 -18.17 -3.22
CA ALA A 194 30.64 -16.92 -3.72
C ALA A 194 32.17 -17.06 -3.84
N ARG A 195 32.66 -17.96 -4.69
CA ARG A 195 34.06 -17.97 -5.13
C ARG A 195 34.10 -17.01 -6.31
N THR A 196 34.49 -15.75 -6.06
CA THR A 196 34.86 -14.85 -7.15
C THR A 196 35.98 -15.54 -7.92
N GLN A 197 35.75 -15.89 -9.18
CA GLN A 197 36.85 -16.23 -10.08
C GLN A 197 37.73 -14.99 -10.21
N SER A 198 38.73 -14.90 -9.35
CA SER A 198 39.87 -14.01 -9.50
C SER A 198 40.63 -14.50 -10.74
N GLY A 199 40.47 -13.85 -11.88
CA GLY A 199 41.43 -13.99 -12.98
C GLY A 199 40.89 -14.32 -14.38
N ALA A 200 39.60 -14.54 -14.59
CA ALA A 200 39.10 -14.54 -15.96
C ALA A 200 39.01 -13.08 -16.45
N GLN A 201 40.06 -12.62 -17.13
CA GLN A 201 40.00 -11.43 -17.98
C GLN A 201 38.77 -11.60 -18.89
N LEU A 202 37.68 -10.91 -18.56
CA LEU A 202 36.57 -10.67 -19.48
C LEU A 202 37.09 -9.67 -20.53
N SER A 203 37.92 -10.16 -21.44
CA SER A 203 38.44 -9.42 -22.61
C SER A 203 37.44 -9.41 -23.77
N VAL A 204 36.15 -9.48 -23.47
CA VAL A 204 35.10 -9.20 -24.44
C VAL A 204 34.22 -8.13 -23.80
N GLU A 205 34.35 -6.90 -24.28
CA GLU A 205 33.41 -5.82 -24.00
C GLU A 205 31.99 -6.38 -24.17
N SER A 206 31.33 -6.67 -23.05
CA SER A 206 29.99 -7.23 -23.09
C SER A 206 29.09 -6.19 -23.75
N PRO A 207 28.32 -6.53 -24.81
CA PRO A 207 27.54 -5.54 -25.53
C PRO A 207 26.63 -4.79 -24.53
N PRO A 208 26.65 -3.44 -24.48
CA PRO A 208 25.82 -2.65 -23.58
C PRO A 208 24.34 -3.07 -23.59
N ALA A 209 23.86 -3.52 -24.76
CA ALA A 209 22.51 -4.06 -24.96
C ALA A 209 22.18 -5.28 -24.07
N THR A 210 23.14 -6.18 -23.83
CA THR A 210 22.91 -7.39 -23.00
C THR A 210 22.71 -7.02 -21.54
N LEU A 211 23.54 -6.10 -21.03
CA LEU A 211 23.39 -5.60 -19.66
C LEU A 211 22.07 -4.84 -19.49
N ASP A 212 21.64 -4.12 -20.51
CA ASP A 212 20.37 -3.40 -20.50
C ASP A 212 19.17 -4.37 -20.39
N GLN A 213 19.18 -5.45 -21.17
CA GLN A 213 18.16 -6.51 -21.08
C GLN A 213 18.08 -7.15 -19.68
N HIS A 214 19.20 -7.28 -18.96
CA HIS A 214 19.17 -7.77 -17.58
C HIS A 214 18.35 -6.84 -16.67
N TRP A 215 18.58 -5.53 -16.75
CA TRP A 215 17.82 -4.58 -15.93
C TRP A 215 16.34 -4.57 -16.29
N LEU A 216 16.00 -4.73 -17.58
CA LEU A 216 14.62 -4.83 -18.03
C LEU A 216 13.93 -6.08 -17.44
N ARG A 217 14.56 -7.24 -17.54
CA ARG A 217 14.06 -8.51 -16.96
C ARG A 217 13.93 -8.42 -15.44
N LEU A 218 14.90 -7.81 -14.77
CA LEU A 218 14.84 -7.56 -13.32
C LEU A 218 13.66 -6.65 -12.96
N GLY A 219 13.37 -5.64 -13.79
CA GLY A 219 12.18 -4.81 -13.66
C GLY A 219 10.89 -5.60 -13.75
N TYR A 220 10.74 -6.52 -14.71
CA TYR A 220 9.56 -7.38 -14.79
C TYR A 220 9.39 -8.27 -13.57
N ILE A 221 10.47 -8.91 -13.11
CA ILE A 221 10.44 -9.74 -11.90
C ILE A 221 10.04 -8.91 -10.69
N PHE A 222 10.64 -7.72 -10.52
CA PHE A 222 10.32 -6.84 -9.40
C PHE A 222 8.84 -6.40 -9.41
N ILE A 223 8.33 -6.00 -10.56
CA ILE A 223 6.92 -5.58 -10.70
C ILE A 223 5.98 -6.75 -10.38
N PHE A 224 6.27 -7.94 -10.89
CA PHE A 224 5.47 -9.14 -10.62
C PHE A 224 5.49 -9.52 -9.13
N VAL A 225 6.67 -9.55 -8.51
CA VAL A 225 6.81 -9.84 -7.07
C VAL A 225 6.05 -8.82 -6.24
N LEU A 226 6.18 -7.52 -6.55
CA LEU A 226 5.49 -6.47 -5.81
C LEU A 226 3.96 -6.55 -5.99
N PHE A 227 3.50 -6.87 -7.20
CA PHE A 227 2.09 -7.14 -7.48
C PHE A 227 1.56 -8.31 -6.65
N ALA A 228 2.26 -9.45 -6.65
CA ALA A 228 1.89 -10.63 -5.87
C ALA A 228 1.89 -10.35 -4.35
N VAL A 229 2.89 -9.62 -3.84
CA VAL A 229 2.95 -9.23 -2.43
C VAL A 229 1.77 -8.34 -2.05
N ARG A 230 1.39 -7.38 -2.90
CA ARG A 230 0.21 -6.52 -2.65
C ARG A 230 -1.09 -7.31 -2.65
N LEU A 231 -1.27 -8.23 -3.61
CA LEU A 231 -2.44 -9.12 -3.61
C LEU A 231 -2.49 -9.98 -2.34
N GLY A 232 -1.35 -10.57 -1.94
CA GLY A 232 -1.25 -11.33 -0.69
C GLY A 232 -1.54 -10.49 0.55
N TYR A 233 -1.11 -9.22 0.57
CA TYR A 233 -1.43 -8.29 1.66
C TYR A 233 -2.93 -7.97 1.73
N LEU A 234 -3.58 -7.75 0.59
CA LEU A 234 -5.03 -7.51 0.52
C LEU A 234 -5.83 -8.75 0.93
N ALA A 235 -5.44 -9.92 0.42
CA ALA A 235 -6.08 -11.21 0.76
C ALA A 235 -5.91 -11.57 2.25
N ALA A 236 -4.90 -11.04 2.93
CA ALA A 236 -4.69 -11.27 4.36
C ALA A 236 -5.72 -10.56 5.28
N GLY A 237 -6.59 -9.70 4.74
CA GLY A 237 -7.68 -9.06 5.50
C GLY A 237 -7.20 -8.23 6.70
N LYS A 238 -5.99 -7.65 6.62
CA LYS A 238 -5.38 -6.90 7.73
C LYS A 238 -5.96 -5.50 7.93
N ILE A 239 -6.51 -4.92 6.87
CA ILE A 239 -7.09 -3.58 6.84
C ILE A 239 -8.49 -3.61 6.24
N GLN A 240 -9.41 -2.90 6.87
CA GLN A 240 -10.79 -2.75 6.43
C GLN A 240 -10.93 -1.59 5.45
N LEU A 241 -12.08 -1.46 4.78
CA LEU A 241 -12.34 -0.32 3.90
C LEU A 241 -12.28 0.99 4.66
N SER A 242 -11.76 2.03 4.00
CA SER A 242 -11.93 3.41 4.44
C SER A 242 -13.31 3.95 4.03
N GLU A 243 -13.75 5.02 4.68
CA GLU A 243 -14.96 5.80 4.38
C GLU A 243 -15.18 6.01 2.88
N ASP A 244 -14.16 6.48 2.15
CA ASP A 244 -14.24 6.73 0.70
C ASP A 244 -14.48 5.44 -0.09
N GLU A 245 -13.81 4.35 0.28
CA GLU A 245 -13.91 3.06 -0.43
C GLU A 245 -15.29 2.43 -0.20
N ALA A 246 -15.78 2.44 1.04
CA ALA A 246 -17.07 1.86 1.39
C ALA A 246 -18.24 2.66 0.78
N TYR A 247 -18.12 3.99 0.75
CA TYR A 247 -19.11 4.85 0.11
C TYR A 247 -19.10 4.70 -1.43
N GLN A 248 -17.93 4.65 -2.06
CA GLN A 248 -17.83 4.44 -3.51
C GLN A 248 -18.25 3.03 -3.91
N TRP A 249 -18.10 2.05 -3.01
CA TRP A 249 -18.63 0.71 -3.26
C TRP A 249 -20.15 0.73 -3.45
N LEU A 250 -20.89 1.56 -2.70
CA LEU A 250 -22.32 1.75 -2.92
C LEU A 250 -22.60 2.40 -4.30
N TRP A 251 -21.72 3.27 -4.78
CA TRP A 251 -21.83 3.82 -6.15
C TRP A 251 -21.66 2.73 -7.20
N SER A 252 -20.81 1.74 -6.95
CA SER A 252 -20.64 0.60 -7.85
C SER A 252 -21.91 -0.25 -8.01
N LYS A 253 -22.87 -0.10 -7.09
CA LYS A 253 -24.19 -0.74 -7.17
C LYS A 253 -25.22 0.10 -7.93
N HIS A 254 -24.92 1.37 -8.20
CA HIS A 254 -25.78 2.33 -8.87
C HIS A 254 -25.00 3.05 -9.98
N LEU A 255 -24.60 2.29 -11.01
CA LEU A 255 -23.76 2.81 -12.08
C LEU A 255 -24.41 4.01 -12.79
N ALA A 256 -23.72 5.15 -12.76
CA ALA A 256 -24.15 6.39 -13.38
C ALA A 256 -23.05 7.05 -14.23
N LEU A 257 -23.44 7.96 -15.12
CA LEU A 257 -22.53 8.70 -16.00
C LEU A 257 -21.59 9.67 -15.23
N SER A 258 -21.98 10.08 -14.03
CA SER A 258 -21.16 10.82 -13.05
C SER A 258 -21.82 10.72 -11.67
N TYR A 259 -21.16 11.24 -10.64
CA TYR A 259 -21.67 11.27 -9.28
C TYR A 259 -21.59 12.67 -8.68
N PHE A 260 -22.24 12.85 -7.52
CA PHE A 260 -22.37 14.10 -6.79
C PHE A 260 -21.04 14.84 -6.63
N SER A 261 -19.96 14.13 -6.25
CA SER A 261 -18.66 14.76 -5.97
C SER A 261 -17.56 14.40 -6.95
N LYS A 262 -17.68 13.30 -7.71
CA LYS A 262 -16.59 12.74 -8.53
C LYS A 262 -17.07 12.17 -9.87
N PRO A 263 -16.15 12.04 -10.85
CA PRO A 263 -16.35 11.25 -12.07
C PRO A 263 -16.64 9.75 -11.83
N PRO A 264 -17.06 9.00 -12.87
CA PRO A 264 -17.59 7.65 -12.67
C PRO A 264 -16.58 6.49 -12.63
N MET A 265 -15.32 6.70 -13.04
CA MET A 265 -14.35 5.59 -13.21
C MET A 265 -14.18 4.75 -11.94
N ILE A 266 -14.22 5.37 -10.76
CA ILE A 266 -14.02 4.64 -9.50
C ILE A 266 -15.14 3.63 -9.23
N ALA A 267 -16.38 4.00 -9.51
CA ALA A 267 -17.54 3.12 -9.39
C ALA A 267 -17.46 1.97 -10.41
N TYR A 268 -17.05 2.25 -11.65
CA TYR A 268 -16.87 1.23 -12.69
C TYR A 268 -15.79 0.20 -12.31
N LEU A 269 -14.65 0.66 -11.78
CA LEU A 269 -13.57 -0.24 -11.38
C LEU A 269 -13.95 -1.09 -10.16
N GLN A 270 -14.65 -0.51 -9.18
CA GLN A 270 -15.15 -1.28 -8.03
C GLN A 270 -16.29 -2.23 -8.43
N PHE A 271 -17.14 -1.87 -9.39
CA PHE A 271 -18.17 -2.77 -9.94
C PHE A 271 -17.52 -3.99 -10.59
N LEU A 272 -16.54 -3.77 -11.46
CA LEU A 272 -15.79 -4.86 -12.09
C LEU A 272 -15.07 -5.72 -11.05
N GLY A 273 -14.43 -5.10 -10.04
CA GLY A 273 -13.70 -5.82 -9.01
C GLY A 273 -14.60 -6.68 -8.12
N THR A 274 -15.73 -6.13 -7.69
CA THR A 274 -16.72 -6.85 -6.87
C THR A 274 -17.52 -7.88 -7.66
N SER A 275 -17.68 -7.70 -8.98
CA SER A 275 -18.26 -8.73 -9.85
C SER A 275 -17.35 -9.96 -9.98
N LEU A 276 -16.03 -9.79 -9.88
CA LEU A 276 -15.06 -10.88 -9.99
C LEU A 276 -14.77 -11.58 -8.65
N PHE A 277 -14.74 -10.85 -7.54
CA PHE A 277 -14.31 -11.36 -6.22
C PHE A 277 -15.35 -11.16 -5.11
N GLY A 278 -16.59 -10.83 -5.46
CA GLY A 278 -17.67 -10.53 -4.53
C GLY A 278 -17.49 -9.20 -3.79
N ASP A 279 -18.45 -8.88 -2.93
CA ASP A 279 -18.44 -7.70 -2.04
C ASP A 279 -17.50 -7.90 -0.84
N THR A 280 -16.22 -8.05 -1.17
CA THR A 280 -15.09 -8.26 -0.27
C THR A 280 -14.11 -7.10 -0.38
N GLU A 281 -13.24 -6.90 0.62
CA GLU A 281 -12.18 -5.87 0.55
C GLU A 281 -11.25 -6.10 -0.64
N LEU A 282 -11.02 -7.37 -1.00
CA LEU A 282 -10.27 -7.74 -2.20
C LEU A 282 -11.01 -7.28 -3.46
N GLY A 283 -12.31 -7.54 -3.58
CA GLY A 283 -13.11 -7.11 -4.73
C GLY A 283 -13.10 -5.60 -4.93
N VAL A 284 -13.29 -4.84 -3.85
CA VAL A 284 -13.24 -3.36 -3.89
C VAL A 284 -11.84 -2.86 -4.28
N ARG A 285 -10.78 -3.52 -3.83
CA ARG A 285 -9.39 -3.06 -4.02
C ARG A 285 -8.63 -3.67 -5.19
N PHE A 286 -9.20 -4.67 -5.87
CA PHE A 286 -8.48 -5.51 -6.85
C PHE A 286 -7.73 -4.70 -7.90
N PHE A 287 -8.34 -3.65 -8.43
CA PHE A 287 -7.72 -2.83 -9.48
C PHE A 287 -6.60 -1.92 -8.99
N SER A 288 -6.48 -1.63 -7.69
CA SER A 288 -5.40 -0.80 -7.15
C SER A 288 -3.99 -1.38 -7.42
N PRO A 289 -3.66 -2.63 -7.05
CA PRO A 289 -2.38 -3.24 -7.39
C PRO A 289 -2.21 -3.50 -8.89
N VAL A 290 -3.29 -3.76 -9.64
CA VAL A 290 -3.25 -3.92 -11.10
C VAL A 290 -2.81 -2.62 -11.78
N ILE A 291 -3.43 -1.49 -11.40
CA ILE A 291 -3.10 -0.15 -11.87
C ILE A 291 -1.65 0.19 -11.53
N ALA A 292 -1.20 -0.12 -10.31
CA ALA A 292 0.19 0.11 -9.90
C ALA A 292 1.19 -0.71 -10.74
N ALA A 293 0.87 -1.97 -11.05
CA ALA A 293 1.70 -2.81 -11.92
C ALA A 293 1.72 -2.30 -13.36
N ALA A 294 0.57 -1.93 -13.91
CA ALA A 294 0.46 -1.34 -15.25
C ALA A 294 1.27 -0.03 -15.37
N MET A 295 1.15 0.86 -14.37
CA MET A 295 1.91 2.10 -14.31
C MET A 295 3.42 1.83 -14.24
N ALA A 296 3.85 0.88 -13.42
CA ALA A 296 5.26 0.50 -13.31
C ALA A 296 5.81 -0.08 -14.63
N LEU A 297 5.02 -0.88 -15.35
CA LEU A 297 5.38 -1.39 -16.68
C LEU A 297 5.49 -0.25 -17.70
N LEU A 298 4.56 0.69 -17.71
CA LEU A 298 4.62 1.86 -18.59
C LEU A 298 5.90 2.67 -18.36
N ILE A 299 6.21 2.96 -17.09
CA ILE A 299 7.42 3.70 -16.69
C ILE A 299 8.68 2.93 -17.09
N LEU A 300 8.74 1.63 -16.80
CA LEU A 300 9.88 0.79 -17.13
C LEU A 300 10.15 0.83 -18.63
N HIS A 301 9.16 0.55 -19.47
CA HIS A 301 9.34 0.53 -20.93
C HIS A 301 9.65 1.91 -21.50
N PHE A 302 9.01 2.96 -21.00
CA PHE A 302 9.26 4.32 -21.46
C PHE A 302 10.71 4.73 -21.16
N ILE A 303 11.15 4.62 -19.91
CA ILE A 303 12.49 5.06 -19.51
C ILE A 303 13.58 4.12 -20.06
N SER A 304 13.29 2.82 -20.23
CA SER A 304 14.22 1.89 -20.88
C SER A 304 14.55 2.32 -22.30
N ARG A 305 13.54 2.81 -23.02
CA ARG A 305 13.68 3.34 -24.38
C ARG A 305 14.35 4.71 -24.42
N GLU A 306 13.88 5.66 -23.60
CA GLU A 306 14.32 7.06 -23.69
C GLU A 306 15.67 7.31 -23.00
N VAL A 307 16.10 6.43 -22.09
CA VAL A 307 17.35 6.59 -21.32
C VAL A 307 18.18 5.29 -21.30
N ASN A 308 17.70 4.27 -20.60
CA ASN A 308 18.20 2.89 -20.55
C ASN A 308 17.44 2.11 -19.47
N SER A 309 17.46 0.78 -19.55
CA SER A 309 16.71 -0.11 -18.66
C SER A 309 17.18 -0.06 -17.20
N ARG A 310 18.44 0.28 -16.96
CA ARG A 310 18.95 0.49 -15.59
C ARG A 310 18.25 1.68 -14.91
N VAL A 311 18.12 2.80 -15.62
CA VAL A 311 17.39 3.97 -15.11
C VAL A 311 15.91 3.67 -15.00
N GLY A 312 15.35 2.90 -15.93
CA GLY A 312 13.96 2.44 -15.86
C GLY A 312 13.67 1.60 -14.61
N PHE A 313 14.54 0.64 -14.30
CA PHE A 313 14.44 -0.15 -13.07
C PHE A 313 14.55 0.71 -11.82
N ILE A 314 15.52 1.63 -11.76
CA ILE A 314 15.69 2.56 -10.63
C ILE A 314 14.45 3.45 -10.46
N ALA A 315 13.84 3.89 -11.56
CA ALA A 315 12.62 4.70 -11.52
C ALA A 315 11.44 3.94 -10.90
N VAL A 316 11.20 2.72 -11.35
CA VAL A 316 10.17 1.84 -10.76
C VAL A 316 10.43 1.61 -9.27
N LEU A 317 11.69 1.37 -8.88
CA LEU A 317 12.06 1.17 -7.49
C LEU A 317 11.79 2.41 -6.63
N ILE A 318 12.26 3.59 -7.05
CA ILE A 318 12.07 4.86 -6.32
C ILE A 318 10.58 5.18 -6.16
N ILE A 319 9.81 5.12 -7.25
CA ILE A 319 8.37 5.40 -7.26
C ILE A 319 7.61 4.41 -6.37
N SER A 320 7.97 3.13 -6.40
CA SER A 320 7.36 2.10 -5.54
C SER A 320 7.69 2.28 -4.06
N THR A 321 8.76 3.02 -3.74
CA THR A 321 9.18 3.33 -2.36
C THR A 321 8.69 4.69 -1.84
N ALA A 322 7.84 5.38 -2.60
CA ALA A 322 7.20 6.61 -2.16
C ALA A 322 5.90 6.29 -1.38
N PRO A 323 5.78 6.66 -0.08
CA PRO A 323 4.63 6.29 0.74
C PRO A 323 3.25 6.61 0.13
N LEU A 324 3.08 7.79 -0.48
CA LEU A 324 1.82 8.20 -1.10
C LEU A 324 1.40 7.27 -2.24
N LEU A 325 2.33 6.91 -3.12
CA LEU A 325 2.07 6.00 -4.24
C LEU A 325 1.93 4.56 -3.77
N ALA A 326 2.62 4.17 -2.69
CA ALA A 326 2.44 2.88 -2.05
C ALA A 326 1.04 2.73 -1.44
N VAL A 327 0.53 3.74 -0.74
CA VAL A 327 -0.86 3.75 -0.25
C VAL A 327 -1.84 3.69 -1.42
N GLY A 328 -1.61 4.46 -2.49
CA GLY A 328 -2.42 4.40 -3.71
C GLY A 328 -2.31 3.09 -4.50
N SER A 329 -1.34 2.22 -4.17
CA SER A 329 -1.23 0.88 -4.76
C SER A 329 -1.91 -0.22 -3.93
N THR A 330 -2.50 0.18 -2.80
CA THR A 330 -3.16 -0.70 -1.83
C THR A 330 -4.64 -0.32 -1.68
N LEU A 331 -4.93 0.98 -1.50
CA LEU A 331 -6.29 1.51 -1.41
C LEU A 331 -6.83 1.83 -2.80
N MET A 332 -8.15 1.69 -2.97
CA MET A 332 -8.82 1.99 -4.24
C MET A 332 -9.60 3.29 -4.13
N THR A 333 -8.94 4.40 -4.44
CA THR A 333 -9.54 5.73 -4.52
C THR A 333 -9.55 6.24 -5.97
N ILE A 334 -9.94 7.50 -6.17
CA ILE A 334 -9.93 8.14 -7.49
C ILE A 334 -8.51 8.44 -8.03
N ASP A 335 -7.50 8.48 -7.16
CA ASP A 335 -6.15 8.93 -7.51
C ASP A 335 -5.33 7.89 -8.32
N PRO A 336 -5.34 6.58 -7.99
CA PRO A 336 -4.63 5.57 -8.78
C PRO A 336 -4.98 5.55 -10.27
N PRO A 337 -6.27 5.48 -10.70
CA PRO A 337 -6.60 5.51 -12.13
C PRO A 337 -6.24 6.85 -12.78
N LEU A 338 -6.42 7.98 -12.07
CA LEU A 338 -5.96 9.30 -12.53
C LEU A 338 -4.46 9.29 -12.88
N VAL A 339 -3.61 8.83 -11.96
CA VAL A 339 -2.15 8.88 -12.16
C VAL A 339 -1.72 7.93 -13.29
N LEU A 340 -2.33 6.75 -13.41
CA LEU A 340 -2.08 5.83 -14.52
C LEU A 340 -2.42 6.47 -15.87
N PHE A 341 -3.63 6.99 -16.02
CA PHE A 341 -4.10 7.53 -17.29
C PHE A 341 -3.42 8.86 -17.63
N TRP A 342 -3.10 9.70 -16.65
CA TRP A 342 -2.24 10.88 -16.84
C TRP A 342 -0.86 10.50 -17.37
N THR A 343 -0.24 9.48 -16.78
CA THR A 343 1.09 8.99 -17.20
C THR A 343 1.04 8.38 -18.59
N ALA A 344 0.01 7.60 -18.89
CA ALA A 344 -0.21 7.02 -20.22
C ALA A 344 -0.43 8.11 -21.28
N ALA A 345 -1.23 9.14 -21.00
CA ALA A 345 -1.46 10.27 -21.89
C ALA A 345 -0.17 11.04 -22.18
N MET A 346 0.62 11.30 -21.13
CA MET A 346 1.93 11.95 -21.22
C MET A 346 2.87 11.15 -22.14
N PHE A 347 3.02 9.85 -21.91
CA PHE A 347 3.93 9.00 -22.70
C PHE A 347 3.46 8.80 -24.14
N ALA A 348 2.15 8.65 -24.37
CA ALA A 348 1.59 8.55 -25.71
C ALA A 348 1.83 9.83 -26.51
N GLY A 349 1.58 11.01 -25.92
CA GLY A 349 1.84 12.29 -26.57
C GLY A 349 3.34 12.53 -26.85
N TRP A 350 4.24 12.16 -25.92
CA TRP A 350 5.69 12.20 -26.17
C TRP A 350 6.09 11.38 -27.39
N ARG A 351 5.60 10.14 -27.46
CA ARG A 351 5.87 9.23 -28.57
C ARG A 351 5.27 9.74 -29.89
N ALA A 352 4.09 10.35 -29.83
CA ALA A 352 3.42 10.93 -30.99
C ALA A 352 4.27 12.04 -31.64
N MET A 353 5.04 12.79 -30.84
CA MET A 353 5.91 13.84 -31.35
C MET A 353 7.21 13.31 -32.01
N GLY A 354 7.57 12.04 -31.81
CA GLY A 354 8.73 11.42 -32.46
C GLY A 354 10.08 12.07 -32.10
N VAL A 355 10.12 12.80 -30.99
CA VAL A 355 11.17 13.74 -30.58
C VAL A 355 12.55 13.11 -30.41
N GLN A 356 12.64 11.80 -30.18
CA GLN A 356 13.91 11.18 -29.82
C GLN A 356 14.01 9.72 -30.22
N SER A 357 14.01 9.45 -31.52
CA SER A 357 14.41 8.13 -31.99
C SER A 357 15.35 8.29 -33.18
N GLN A 358 16.65 8.10 -32.89
CA GLN A 358 17.75 7.97 -33.86
C GLN A 358 17.93 6.51 -34.33
N SER A 359 17.07 5.57 -33.90
CA SER A 359 17.11 4.18 -34.38
C SER A 359 16.58 4.05 -35.82
N ALA A 360 17.16 3.13 -36.59
CA ALA A 360 16.75 2.81 -37.96
C ALA A 360 15.25 2.44 -38.06
N ASP A 361 14.70 1.75 -37.05
CA ASP A 361 13.27 1.42 -36.94
C ASP A 361 12.36 2.66 -36.81
N ALA A 362 12.91 3.79 -36.36
CA ALA A 362 12.17 5.03 -36.23
C ALA A 362 12.16 5.88 -37.50
N GLN A 363 13.18 5.71 -38.35
CA GLN A 363 13.15 6.24 -39.71
C GLN A 363 12.08 5.52 -40.55
N LEU A 364 11.90 4.21 -40.36
CA LEU A 364 10.83 3.43 -40.99
C LEU A 364 9.43 3.87 -40.48
N ASN A 365 9.26 4.06 -39.17
CA ASN A 365 7.99 4.53 -38.59
C ASN A 365 7.66 6.00 -38.90
N ARG A 366 8.65 6.87 -39.16
CA ARG A 366 8.42 8.24 -39.65
C ARG A 366 7.80 8.29 -41.04
N SER A 367 8.03 7.26 -41.87
CA SER A 367 7.45 7.15 -43.22
C SER A 367 5.94 6.81 -43.17
N ALA A 368 5.48 6.19 -42.07
CA ALA A 368 4.08 5.87 -41.85
C ALA A 368 3.37 6.97 -41.03
N GLY A 369 3.01 8.09 -41.66
CA GLY A 369 2.27 9.21 -41.02
C GLY A 369 0.99 8.81 -40.24
N LYS A 370 0.48 7.59 -40.43
CA LYS A 370 -0.61 6.98 -39.65
C LYS A 370 -0.26 6.69 -38.17
N SER A 371 1.01 6.45 -37.84
CA SER A 371 1.42 6.06 -36.46
C SER A 371 1.44 7.25 -35.48
N SER A 372 1.66 8.49 -35.92
CA SER A 372 1.73 9.66 -35.03
C SER A 372 0.33 10.13 -34.60
N THR A 373 -0.62 10.21 -35.53
CA THR A 373 -2.00 10.59 -35.23
C THR A 373 -2.68 9.58 -34.30
N ALA A 374 -2.48 8.28 -34.51
CA ALA A 374 -3.01 7.24 -33.62
C ALA A 374 -2.50 7.38 -32.17
N LEU A 375 -1.22 7.74 -31.99
CA LEU A 375 -0.65 7.99 -30.66
C LEU A 375 -1.20 9.27 -30.02
N TRP A 376 -1.50 10.31 -30.80
CA TRP A 376 -2.22 11.47 -30.30
C TRP A 376 -3.67 11.12 -29.91
N CYS A 377 -4.37 10.32 -30.70
CA CYS A 377 -5.70 9.83 -30.34
C CYS A 377 -5.67 9.02 -29.05
N LEU A 378 -4.67 8.14 -28.88
CA LEU A 378 -4.44 7.41 -27.63
C LEU A 378 -4.14 8.37 -26.47
N ALA A 379 -3.36 9.43 -26.69
CA ALA A 379 -3.10 10.44 -25.67
C ALA A 379 -4.40 11.16 -25.25
N GLY A 380 -5.26 11.51 -26.21
CA GLY A 380 -6.58 12.09 -25.96
C GLY A 380 -7.52 11.16 -25.21
N LEU A 381 -7.57 9.88 -25.59
CA LEU A 381 -8.35 8.86 -24.90
C LEU A 381 -7.87 8.68 -23.45
N CYS A 382 -6.56 8.52 -23.23
CA CYS A 382 -5.99 8.42 -21.89
C CYS A 382 -6.26 9.69 -21.07
N LEU A 383 -6.17 10.88 -21.66
CA LEU A 383 -6.54 12.13 -20.98
C LEU A 383 -8.04 12.16 -20.61
N GLY A 384 -8.91 11.65 -21.49
CA GLY A 384 -10.33 11.48 -21.22
C GLY A 384 -10.60 10.52 -20.06
N LEU A 385 -9.96 9.34 -20.05
CA LEU A 385 -10.07 8.37 -18.96
C LEU A 385 -9.50 8.92 -17.63
N SER A 386 -8.45 9.74 -17.71
CA SER A 386 -7.88 10.49 -16.60
C SER A 386 -8.92 11.46 -16.00
N PHE A 387 -9.65 12.20 -16.85
CA PHE A 387 -10.75 13.08 -16.41
C PHE A 387 -11.93 12.32 -15.84
N LEU A 388 -12.30 11.18 -16.45
CA LEU A 388 -13.30 10.27 -15.90
C LEU A 388 -12.88 9.63 -14.58
N SER A 389 -11.64 9.83 -14.13
CA SER A 389 -11.14 9.45 -12.80
C SER A 389 -11.15 10.62 -11.82
N LYS A 390 -10.62 11.77 -12.22
CA LYS A 390 -10.64 13.01 -11.42
C LYS A 390 -10.57 14.24 -12.32
N TYR A 391 -11.39 15.25 -12.05
CA TYR A 391 -11.45 16.50 -12.83
C TYR A 391 -10.12 17.26 -12.90
N ALA A 392 -9.22 17.03 -11.94
CA ALA A 392 -7.85 17.58 -11.96
C ALA A 392 -7.07 17.20 -13.24
N ALA A 393 -7.48 16.17 -13.98
CA ALA A 393 -6.90 15.83 -15.29
C ALA A 393 -6.88 17.01 -16.29
N PHE A 394 -7.79 17.98 -16.15
CA PHE A 394 -7.83 19.18 -16.99
C PHE A 394 -6.51 19.97 -16.95
N PHE A 395 -5.78 19.95 -15.82
CA PHE A 395 -4.48 20.61 -15.71
C PHE A 395 -3.45 20.07 -16.72
N GLN A 396 -3.62 18.85 -17.23
CA GLN A 396 -2.67 18.29 -18.19
C GLN A 396 -2.69 19.04 -19.53
N ILE A 397 -3.83 19.63 -19.91
CA ILE A 397 -3.94 20.47 -21.11
C ILE A 397 -3.06 21.71 -20.95
N ILE A 398 -3.08 22.32 -19.75
CA ILE A 398 -2.22 23.46 -19.41
C ILE A 398 -0.74 23.04 -19.44
N CYS A 399 -0.42 21.85 -18.90
CA CYS A 399 0.93 21.28 -18.97
C CYS A 399 1.43 21.12 -20.42
N TRP A 400 0.59 20.62 -21.34
CA TRP A 400 0.91 20.53 -22.76
C TRP A 400 1.11 21.91 -23.41
N GLY A 401 0.23 22.87 -23.11
CA GLY A 401 0.37 24.25 -23.58
C GLY A 401 1.69 24.87 -23.15
N ILE A 402 2.04 24.75 -21.87
CA ILE A 402 3.33 25.21 -21.33
C ILE A 402 4.50 24.52 -22.03
N PHE A 403 4.42 23.21 -22.27
CA PHE A 403 5.46 22.49 -23.00
C PHE A 403 5.69 23.03 -24.41
N PHE A 404 4.62 23.25 -25.19
CA PHE A 404 4.74 23.84 -26.53
C PHE A 404 5.25 25.30 -26.51
N VAL A 405 4.93 26.06 -25.46
CA VAL A 405 5.48 27.40 -25.26
C VAL A 405 6.98 27.33 -24.99
N LEU A 406 7.41 26.49 -24.04
CA LEU A 406 8.80 26.39 -23.59
C LEU A 406 9.71 25.71 -24.62
N TRP A 407 9.20 24.75 -25.38
CA TRP A 407 9.95 24.03 -26.39
C TRP A 407 9.47 24.36 -27.81
N LYS A 408 10.12 25.36 -28.41
CA LYS A 408 9.78 25.86 -29.76
C LYS A 408 9.74 24.77 -30.85
N PRO A 409 10.73 23.85 -30.99
CA PRO A 409 10.64 22.76 -31.97
C PRO A 409 9.38 21.89 -31.90
N ALA A 410 8.75 21.70 -30.74
CA ALA A 410 7.55 20.88 -30.62
C ALA A 410 6.31 21.53 -31.28
N ARG A 411 6.33 22.84 -31.54
CA ARG A 411 5.20 23.59 -32.13
C ARG A 411 4.83 23.15 -33.54
N VAL A 412 5.70 22.43 -34.24
CA VAL A 412 5.38 21.84 -35.55
C VAL A 412 4.16 20.93 -35.47
N HIS A 413 3.94 20.25 -34.33
CA HIS A 413 2.80 19.38 -34.12
C HIS A 413 1.47 20.15 -34.04
N LEU A 414 1.49 21.44 -33.67
CA LEU A 414 0.29 22.29 -33.67
C LEU A 414 -0.20 22.60 -35.09
N ARG A 415 0.58 22.27 -36.13
CA ARG A 415 0.13 22.34 -37.53
C ARG A 415 -0.44 21.03 -38.04
N THR A 416 -0.43 19.98 -37.23
CA THR A 416 -0.93 18.65 -37.57
C THR A 416 -2.27 18.40 -36.89
N PRO A 417 -3.14 17.53 -37.44
CA PRO A 417 -4.45 17.26 -36.83
C PRO A 417 -4.37 16.51 -35.49
N GLY A 418 -3.25 15.84 -35.20
CA GLY A 418 -3.09 14.96 -34.03
C GLY A 418 -3.48 15.60 -32.69
N PRO A 419 -2.83 16.70 -32.24
CA PRO A 419 -3.17 17.35 -30.97
C PRO A 419 -4.65 17.80 -30.88
N TYR A 420 -5.24 18.23 -31.99
CA TYR A 420 -6.65 18.65 -32.01
C TYR A 420 -7.61 17.47 -31.95
N LEU A 421 -7.28 16.35 -32.60
CA LEU A 421 -8.03 15.09 -32.44
C LEU A 421 -7.92 14.56 -31.01
N ALA A 422 -6.77 14.71 -30.34
CA ALA A 422 -6.62 14.37 -28.94
C ALA A 422 -7.55 15.21 -28.04
N LEU A 423 -7.65 16.53 -28.30
CA LEU A 423 -8.58 17.41 -27.60
C LEU A 423 -10.05 17.08 -27.90
N LEU A 424 -10.37 16.71 -29.14
CA LEU A 424 -11.71 16.29 -29.53
C LEU A 424 -12.12 15.01 -28.79
N ILE A 425 -11.25 13.98 -28.77
CA ILE A 425 -11.51 12.73 -28.04
C ILE A 425 -11.67 13.01 -26.55
N PHE A 426 -10.79 13.85 -25.97
CA PHE A 426 -10.93 14.30 -24.59
C PHE A 426 -12.30 14.95 -24.34
N ALA A 427 -12.73 15.88 -25.20
CA ALA A 427 -14.02 16.54 -25.10
C ALA A 427 -15.18 15.54 -25.19
N LEU A 428 -15.10 14.53 -26.06
CA LEU A 428 -16.11 13.46 -26.13
C LEU A 428 -16.18 12.66 -24.82
N CYS A 429 -15.04 12.39 -24.18
CA CYS A 429 -15.02 11.72 -22.88
C CYS A 429 -15.64 12.56 -21.75
N THR A 430 -15.71 13.89 -21.87
CA THR A 430 -16.35 14.74 -20.85
C THR A 430 -17.87 14.81 -21.00
N VAL A 431 -18.42 14.48 -22.18
CA VAL A 431 -19.86 14.56 -22.48
C VAL A 431 -20.73 13.82 -21.45
N PRO A 432 -20.45 12.55 -21.07
CA PRO A 432 -21.28 11.85 -20.07
C PRO A 432 -21.39 12.59 -18.73
N VAL A 433 -20.28 13.18 -18.28
CA VAL A 433 -20.24 13.97 -17.04
C VAL A 433 -21.10 15.23 -17.18
N ILE A 434 -20.97 15.94 -18.30
CA ILE A 434 -21.74 17.16 -18.57
C ILE A 434 -23.23 16.84 -18.62
N LEU A 435 -23.62 15.76 -19.31
CA LEU A 435 -25.02 15.33 -19.40
C LEU A 435 -25.60 14.99 -18.02
N TRP A 436 -24.88 14.20 -17.23
CA TRP A 436 -25.31 13.88 -15.87
C TRP A 436 -25.47 15.14 -15.01
N ASN A 437 -24.52 16.06 -15.12
CA ASN A 437 -24.55 17.28 -14.32
C ASN A 437 -25.70 18.21 -14.74
N ALA A 438 -25.97 18.33 -16.04
CA ALA A 438 -27.11 19.08 -16.56
C ALA A 438 -28.46 18.50 -16.09
N GLN A 439 -28.58 17.17 -16.01
CA GLN A 439 -29.77 16.49 -15.50
C GLN A 439 -29.96 16.67 -13.98
N ASN A 440 -28.88 16.94 -13.25
CA ASN A 440 -28.86 17.03 -11.78
C ASN A 440 -28.57 18.44 -11.27
N GLY A 441 -29.02 19.47 -12.00
CA GLY A 441 -28.96 20.87 -11.55
C GLY A 441 -27.53 21.40 -11.34
N TRP A 442 -26.57 20.90 -12.12
CA TRP A 442 -25.16 21.26 -12.06
C TRP A 442 -24.47 21.03 -10.71
N ILE A 443 -25.03 20.13 -9.89
CA ILE A 443 -24.64 19.97 -8.48
C ILE A 443 -23.15 19.66 -8.27
N THR A 444 -22.57 18.77 -9.09
CA THR A 444 -21.13 18.47 -9.03
C THR A 444 -20.26 19.69 -9.34
N ALA A 445 -20.64 20.52 -10.32
CA ALA A 445 -19.88 21.72 -10.65
C ALA A 445 -19.90 22.72 -9.49
N HIS A 446 -21.07 22.89 -8.83
CA HIS A 446 -21.18 23.69 -7.61
C HIS A 446 -20.32 23.11 -6.49
N HIS A 447 -20.43 21.81 -6.20
CA HIS A 447 -19.63 21.15 -5.16
C HIS A 447 -18.10 21.28 -5.40
N VAL A 448 -17.64 21.16 -6.65
CA VAL A 448 -16.22 21.35 -7.00
C VAL A 448 -15.80 22.82 -6.82
N ALA A 449 -16.65 23.77 -7.18
CA ALA A 449 -16.39 25.20 -6.99
C ALA A 449 -16.34 25.57 -5.49
N ASP A 450 -17.22 25.01 -4.67
CA ASP A 450 -17.23 25.22 -3.21
C ASP A 450 -15.98 24.64 -2.56
N ASN A 451 -15.53 23.46 -3.01
CA ASN A 451 -14.25 22.90 -2.59
C ASN A 451 -13.05 23.79 -2.96
N ALA A 452 -13.12 24.47 -4.11
CA ALA A 452 -12.15 25.48 -4.51
C ALA A 452 -12.27 26.80 -3.73
N GLY A 453 -13.24 26.91 -2.80
CA GLY A 453 -13.43 28.04 -1.91
C GLY A 453 -14.22 29.20 -2.52
N ARG A 454 -15.10 28.97 -3.50
CA ARG A 454 -15.85 30.03 -4.20
C ARG A 454 -16.44 31.13 -3.29
N THR A 455 -16.82 30.79 -2.06
CA THR A 455 -17.44 31.70 -1.08
C THR A 455 -16.54 32.06 0.11
N ASP A 456 -15.31 31.54 0.18
CA ASP A 456 -14.42 31.72 1.32
C ASP A 456 -13.72 33.09 1.26
N ALA A 457 -13.74 33.86 2.34
CA ALA A 457 -12.97 35.09 2.45
C ALA A 457 -11.46 34.78 2.44
N TRP A 458 -10.69 35.52 1.64
CA TRP A 458 -9.24 35.31 1.57
C TRP A 458 -8.54 35.75 2.86
N THR A 459 -7.91 34.79 3.55
CA THR A 459 -7.10 35.03 4.75
C THR A 459 -5.68 34.49 4.52
N PRO A 460 -4.74 35.32 4.03
CA PRO A 460 -3.41 34.84 3.67
C PRO A 460 -2.65 34.30 4.88
N THR A 461 -2.14 33.08 4.76
CA THR A 461 -1.34 32.43 5.82
C THR A 461 -0.22 31.58 5.23
N LEU A 462 0.95 31.60 5.86
CA LEU A 462 2.06 30.70 5.52
C LEU A 462 1.89 29.31 6.15
N ARG A 463 0.96 29.14 7.10
CA ARG A 463 0.75 27.86 7.79
C ARG A 463 0.39 26.75 6.79
N TYR A 464 -0.50 27.03 5.85
CA TYR A 464 -0.91 26.04 4.84
C TYR A 464 0.22 25.66 3.89
N LEU A 465 1.13 26.59 3.58
CA LEU A 465 2.32 26.28 2.80
C LEU A 465 3.24 25.32 3.55
N TRP A 466 3.52 25.58 4.83
CA TRP A 466 4.36 24.70 5.64
C TRP A 466 3.71 23.34 5.91
N ASP A 467 2.40 23.30 6.15
CA ASP A 467 1.62 22.05 6.26
C ASP A 467 1.70 21.25 4.96
N PHE A 468 1.58 21.92 3.82
CA PHE A 468 1.71 21.31 2.50
C PHE A 468 3.13 20.76 2.28
N LEU A 469 4.18 21.58 2.44
CA LEU A 469 5.57 21.12 2.24
C LEU A 469 5.97 20.00 3.21
N GLY A 470 5.57 20.09 4.47
CA GLY A 470 5.82 19.07 5.48
C GLY A 470 5.11 17.76 5.17
N SER A 471 3.84 17.82 4.75
CA SER A 471 3.10 16.62 4.35
C SER A 471 3.64 16.00 3.06
N GLN A 472 4.09 16.80 2.08
CA GLN A 472 4.77 16.29 0.89
C GLN A 472 6.10 15.63 1.24
N ALA A 473 6.92 16.22 2.10
CA ALA A 473 8.18 15.61 2.53
C ALA A 473 7.94 14.24 3.21
N ALA A 474 6.92 14.13 4.06
CA ALA A 474 6.58 12.88 4.72
C ALA A 474 6.07 11.81 3.73
N LEU A 475 5.12 12.19 2.85
CA LEU A 475 4.40 11.26 1.98
C LEU A 475 5.14 10.92 0.69
N LEU A 476 6.04 11.79 0.21
CA LEU A 476 6.86 11.54 -0.99
C LEU A 476 8.24 10.97 -0.66
N ASN A 477 8.54 10.71 0.61
CA ASN A 477 9.87 10.45 1.16
C ASN A 477 10.74 11.72 1.20
N PRO A 478 11.29 12.10 2.37
CA PRO A 478 11.97 13.38 2.52
C PRO A 478 13.21 13.50 1.64
N VAL A 479 13.93 12.39 1.42
CA VAL A 479 15.11 12.36 0.55
C VAL A 479 14.72 12.63 -0.90
N PHE A 480 13.68 11.93 -1.39
CA PHE A 480 13.21 12.11 -2.77
C PHE A 480 12.54 13.46 -2.96
N PHE A 481 11.78 13.95 -1.98
CA PHE A 481 11.15 15.25 -2.05
C PHE A 481 12.18 16.38 -2.19
N ILE A 482 13.22 16.40 -1.36
CA ILE A 482 14.29 17.38 -1.45
C ILE A 482 15.05 17.23 -2.77
N ALA A 483 15.39 16.01 -3.17
CA ALA A 483 16.07 15.74 -4.43
C ALA A 483 15.23 16.17 -5.65
N MET A 484 13.91 16.02 -5.58
CA MET A 484 12.94 16.42 -6.60
C MET A 484 12.85 17.95 -6.70
N LEU A 485 12.67 18.65 -5.59
CA LEU A 485 12.66 20.11 -5.58
C LEU A 485 13.98 20.67 -6.11
N TRP A 486 15.12 20.13 -5.65
CA TRP A 486 16.42 20.53 -6.14
C TRP A 486 16.52 20.33 -7.66
N ALA A 487 16.18 19.15 -8.17
CA ALA A 487 16.24 18.87 -9.59
C ALA A 487 15.32 19.82 -10.39
N MET A 488 14.11 20.07 -9.90
CA MET A 488 13.13 20.97 -10.51
C MET A 488 13.64 22.41 -10.68
N PHE A 489 14.45 22.93 -9.75
CA PHE A 489 15.05 24.27 -9.89
C PHE A 489 16.41 24.24 -10.61
N ALA A 490 17.24 23.24 -10.33
CA ALA A 490 18.61 23.20 -10.83
C ALA A 490 18.71 22.79 -12.30
N PHE A 491 17.77 21.98 -12.83
CA PHE A 491 17.76 21.66 -14.25
C PHE A 491 17.50 22.91 -15.09
N TRP A 492 16.74 23.89 -14.60
CA TRP A 492 16.41 25.10 -15.35
C TRP A 492 17.65 25.90 -15.75
N LYS A 493 18.63 25.98 -14.84
CA LYS A 493 19.90 26.69 -15.10
C LYS A 493 20.86 25.90 -15.98
N ARG A 494 20.86 24.57 -15.90
CA ARG A 494 21.93 23.72 -16.48
C ARG A 494 21.51 22.92 -17.70
N GLU A 495 20.24 22.52 -17.76
CA GLU A 495 19.73 21.46 -18.62
C GLU A 495 18.39 21.83 -19.27
N ARG A 496 17.96 23.10 -19.25
CA ARG A 496 16.68 23.54 -19.88
C ARG A 496 16.56 23.23 -21.37
N ARG A 497 17.69 23.02 -22.04
CA ARG A 497 17.74 22.62 -23.46
C ARG A 497 17.56 21.12 -23.65
N ASN A 498 17.60 20.32 -22.59
CA ASN A 498 17.37 18.89 -22.66
C ASN A 498 15.87 18.63 -22.88
N PRO A 499 15.51 18.03 -24.01
CA PRO A 499 14.17 17.56 -24.33
C PRO A 499 13.36 16.98 -23.17
N VAL A 500 13.82 15.83 -22.69
CA VAL A 500 13.11 14.94 -21.79
C VAL A 500 12.92 15.59 -20.43
N LEU A 501 13.94 16.32 -19.95
CA LEU A 501 13.85 17.03 -18.67
C LEU A 501 12.85 18.18 -18.73
N LEU A 502 12.86 18.98 -19.81
CA LEU A 502 11.91 20.06 -19.98
C LEU A 502 10.47 19.52 -20.08
N PHE A 503 10.28 18.39 -20.76
CA PHE A 503 8.99 17.73 -20.86
C PHE A 503 8.44 17.29 -19.50
N PHE A 504 9.22 16.55 -18.72
CA PHE A 504 8.80 16.12 -17.39
C PHE A 504 8.58 17.29 -16.44
N PHE A 505 9.35 18.37 -16.57
CA PHE A 505 9.09 19.60 -15.85
C PHE A 505 7.72 20.16 -16.21
N SER A 506 7.42 20.35 -17.50
CA SER A 506 6.14 20.88 -17.96
C SER A 506 4.95 20.02 -17.56
N MET A 507 5.13 18.70 -17.44
CA MET A 507 4.07 17.76 -17.09
C MET A 507 3.76 17.66 -15.59
N GLY A 508 4.62 18.20 -14.72
CA GLY A 508 4.43 18.11 -13.27
C GLY A 508 4.54 19.44 -12.51
N ALA A 509 5.50 20.30 -12.87
CA ALA A 509 5.75 21.55 -12.15
C ALA A 509 4.55 22.51 -12.14
N PRO A 510 3.77 22.69 -13.23
CA PRO A 510 2.60 23.57 -13.20
C PRO A 510 1.55 23.15 -12.16
N VAL A 511 1.31 21.85 -12.01
CA VAL A 511 0.36 21.32 -11.03
C VAL A 511 0.91 21.48 -9.61
N PHE A 512 2.18 21.11 -9.38
CA PHE A 512 2.81 21.24 -8.08
C PHE A 512 2.87 22.70 -7.61
N LEU A 513 3.35 23.61 -8.47
CA LEU A 513 3.46 25.03 -8.16
C LEU A 513 2.09 25.69 -8.06
N GLY A 514 1.12 25.31 -8.91
CA GLY A 514 -0.25 25.81 -8.82
C GLY A 514 -0.89 25.51 -7.47
N TYR A 515 -0.77 24.27 -6.99
CA TYR A 515 -1.27 23.90 -5.67
C TYR A 515 -0.45 24.54 -4.53
N ALA A 516 0.87 24.66 -4.68
CA ALA A 516 1.68 25.38 -3.70
C ALA A 516 1.26 26.86 -3.59
N MET A 517 0.96 27.53 -4.71
CA MET A 517 0.41 28.88 -4.72
C MET A 517 -0.99 28.92 -4.12
N PHE A 518 -1.84 27.93 -4.39
CA PHE A 518 -3.18 27.82 -3.82
C PHE A 518 -3.19 27.69 -2.29
N THR A 519 -2.08 27.28 -1.66
CA THR A 519 -1.94 27.30 -0.20
C THR A 519 -2.02 28.69 0.41
N ALA A 520 -1.73 29.75 -0.35
CA ALA A 520 -1.92 31.12 0.11
C ALA A 520 -3.40 31.48 0.32
N TYR A 521 -4.31 30.68 -0.24
CA TYR A 521 -5.74 30.85 -0.15
C TYR A 521 -6.40 29.81 0.76
N LYS A 522 -6.12 28.52 0.53
CA LYS A 522 -6.80 27.41 1.22
C LYS A 522 -5.86 26.26 1.52
N ARG A 523 -6.16 25.50 2.58
CA ARG A 523 -5.40 24.29 2.91
C ARG A 523 -5.52 23.26 1.77
N VAL A 524 -4.38 22.79 1.27
CA VAL A 524 -4.30 21.79 0.21
C VAL A 524 -4.05 20.41 0.80
N PHE A 525 -4.86 19.43 0.40
CA PHE A 525 -4.63 18.04 0.81
C PHE A 525 -3.45 17.43 0.05
N PRO A 526 -2.66 16.55 0.69
CA PRO A 526 -1.39 16.12 0.10
C PRO A 526 -1.54 15.32 -1.20
N ASN A 527 -2.64 14.58 -1.37
CA ASN A 527 -2.93 13.79 -2.56
C ASN A 527 -3.43 14.64 -3.76
N TRP A 528 -3.70 15.93 -3.60
CA TRP A 528 -4.17 16.77 -4.71
C TRP A 528 -3.13 16.92 -5.82
N ILE A 529 -1.84 16.82 -5.49
CA ILE A 529 -0.75 16.84 -6.48
C ILE A 529 -0.41 15.47 -7.06
N ALA A 530 -1.18 14.41 -6.78
CA ALA A 530 -0.88 13.04 -7.22
C ALA A 530 -0.39 12.92 -8.69
N PRO A 531 -1.04 13.53 -9.70
CA PRO A 531 -0.59 13.44 -11.09
C PRO A 531 0.75 14.13 -11.38
N ALA A 532 1.19 15.07 -10.53
CA ALA A 532 2.47 15.77 -10.67
C ALA A 532 3.67 14.93 -10.21
N ILE A 533 3.45 13.93 -9.35
CA ILE A 533 4.53 13.21 -8.67
C ILE A 533 5.36 12.41 -9.66
N VAL A 534 4.72 11.58 -10.49
CA VAL A 534 5.40 10.72 -11.47
C VAL A 534 6.30 11.53 -12.42
N PRO A 535 5.82 12.56 -13.13
CA PRO A 535 6.68 13.35 -14.01
C PRO A 535 7.83 14.04 -13.25
N LEU A 536 7.59 14.63 -12.07
CA LEU A 536 8.66 15.27 -11.30
C LEU A 536 9.69 14.27 -10.75
N PHE A 537 9.26 13.07 -10.38
CA PHE A 537 10.17 12.00 -9.98
C PHE A 537 11.02 11.52 -11.15
N LEU A 538 10.44 11.38 -12.34
CA LEU A 538 11.20 11.03 -13.55
C LEU A 538 12.22 12.11 -13.91
N LEU A 539 11.86 13.40 -13.79
CA LEU A 539 12.79 14.52 -13.90
C LEU A 539 13.94 14.39 -12.88
N MET A 540 13.61 14.16 -11.62
CA MET A 540 14.58 13.98 -10.54
C MET A 540 15.56 12.84 -10.85
N ILE A 541 15.04 11.68 -11.22
CA ILE A 541 15.82 10.46 -11.46
C ILE A 541 16.79 10.68 -12.61
N ILE A 542 16.33 11.22 -13.74
CA ILE A 542 17.17 11.46 -14.92
C ILE A 542 18.23 12.53 -14.62
N TYR A 543 17.83 13.62 -13.95
CA TYR A 543 18.75 14.69 -13.56
C TYR A 543 19.90 14.14 -12.68
N TRP A 544 19.57 13.45 -11.59
CA TRP A 544 20.57 12.93 -10.65
C TRP A 544 21.39 11.78 -11.24
N HIS A 545 20.80 10.95 -12.10
CA HIS A 545 21.56 9.94 -12.84
C HIS A 545 22.66 10.57 -13.69
N LYS A 546 22.33 11.64 -14.43
CA LYS A 546 23.31 12.40 -15.23
C LYS A 546 24.40 13.00 -14.34
N ARG A 547 24.04 13.58 -13.18
CA ARG A 547 25.03 14.12 -12.22
C ARG A 547 25.96 13.04 -11.68
N TRP A 548 25.44 11.86 -11.38
CA TRP A 548 26.27 10.72 -10.97
C TRP A 548 27.25 10.33 -12.08
N GLN A 549 26.79 10.21 -13.33
CA GLN A 549 27.67 9.93 -14.47
C GLN A 549 28.75 11.01 -14.67
N GLN A 550 28.44 12.27 -14.37
CA GLN A 550 29.37 13.40 -14.40
C GLN A 550 30.30 13.47 -13.18
N GLY A 551 30.39 12.43 -12.36
CA GLY A 551 31.37 12.31 -11.27
C GLY A 551 30.85 12.66 -9.86
N ALA A 552 29.57 13.04 -9.70
CA ALA A 552 28.98 13.28 -8.38
C ALA A 552 28.70 11.95 -7.64
N LYS A 553 29.76 11.32 -7.12
CA LYS A 553 29.69 9.98 -6.48
C LYS A 553 28.78 9.94 -5.24
N TRP A 554 28.52 11.09 -4.60
CA TRP A 554 27.62 11.21 -3.45
C TRP A 554 26.14 10.99 -3.78
N VAL A 555 25.74 11.14 -5.05
CA VAL A 555 24.33 10.97 -5.46
C VAL A 555 23.85 9.55 -5.23
N LYS A 556 24.69 8.55 -5.52
CA LYS A 556 24.36 7.14 -5.35
C LYS A 556 23.97 6.80 -3.91
N PRO A 557 24.79 7.05 -2.86
CA PRO A 557 24.41 6.74 -1.49
C PRO A 557 23.16 7.51 -1.02
N VAL A 558 22.94 8.75 -1.48
CA VAL A 558 21.72 9.51 -1.15
C VAL A 558 20.47 8.87 -1.75
N LEU A 559 20.49 8.48 -3.02
CA LEU A 559 19.33 7.79 -3.61
C LEU A 559 19.08 6.42 -2.97
N ILE A 560 20.14 5.70 -2.62
CA ILE A 560 20.02 4.42 -1.89
C ILE A 560 19.43 4.63 -0.50
N SER A 561 19.86 5.65 0.25
CA SER A 561 19.27 5.94 1.57
C SER A 561 17.80 6.33 1.43
N GLY A 562 17.43 7.08 0.39
CA GLY A 562 16.03 7.34 0.04
C GLY A 562 15.23 6.05 -0.16
N ILE A 563 15.71 5.11 -0.97
CA ILE A 563 15.04 3.82 -1.20
C ILE A 563 14.86 3.05 0.12
N VAL A 564 15.90 2.98 0.95
CA VAL A 564 15.86 2.27 2.24
C VAL A 564 14.86 2.91 3.20
N ILE A 565 14.92 4.24 3.36
CA ILE A 565 13.96 4.99 4.19
C ILE A 565 12.53 4.77 3.69
N GLY A 566 12.32 4.85 2.38
CA GLY A 566 11.01 4.64 1.76
C GLY A 566 10.46 3.24 2.01
N ALA A 567 11.28 2.21 1.82
CA ALA A 567 10.90 0.83 2.10
C ALA A 567 10.53 0.61 3.58
N VAL A 568 11.28 1.20 4.51
CA VAL A 568 10.97 1.15 5.95
C VAL A 568 9.65 1.87 6.25
N LEU A 569 9.46 3.08 5.72
CA LEU A 569 8.22 3.84 5.91
C LEU A 569 7.00 3.07 5.39
N ILE A 570 7.11 2.42 4.24
CA ILE A 570 6.02 1.61 3.67
C ILE A 570 5.66 0.45 4.59
N VAL A 571 6.66 -0.30 5.07
CA VAL A 571 6.41 -1.43 6.00
C VAL A 571 5.69 -0.93 7.26
N VAL A 572 6.13 0.20 7.82
CA VAL A 572 5.52 0.81 9.02
C VAL A 572 4.10 1.32 8.75
N ILE A 573 3.84 1.94 7.59
CA ILE A 573 2.51 2.49 7.28
C ILE A 573 1.49 1.40 7.00
N HIS A 574 1.91 0.21 6.53
CA HIS A 574 1.04 -0.94 6.32
C HIS A 574 0.81 -1.77 7.59
N ASP A 575 1.65 -1.61 8.62
CA ASP A 575 1.43 -2.21 9.93
C ASP A 575 2.02 -1.35 11.06
N THR A 576 1.21 -0.45 11.59
CA THR A 576 1.62 0.47 12.67
C THR A 576 1.88 -0.24 13.99
N ASN A 577 1.45 -1.51 14.15
CA ASN A 577 1.76 -2.29 15.35
C ASN A 577 3.24 -2.68 15.41
N LEU A 578 3.96 -2.63 14.28
CA LEU A 578 5.41 -2.79 14.25
C LEU A 578 6.14 -1.73 15.07
N ILE A 579 5.59 -0.51 15.17
CA ILE A 579 6.14 0.54 16.05
C ILE A 579 6.10 0.07 17.50
N GLY A 580 5.00 -0.56 17.94
CA GLY A 580 4.90 -1.13 19.27
C GLY A 580 5.92 -2.23 19.56
N LYS A 581 6.28 -3.04 18.55
CA LYS A 581 7.31 -4.09 18.70
C LYS A 581 8.71 -3.52 18.86
N VAL A 582 9.01 -2.39 18.21
CA VAL A 582 10.33 -1.75 18.24
C VAL A 582 10.47 -0.79 19.43
N ALA A 583 9.49 0.09 19.63
CA ALA A 583 9.51 1.14 20.64
C ALA A 583 8.91 0.71 21.99
N LYS A 584 8.40 -0.52 22.11
CA LYS A 584 7.65 -1.06 23.27
C LYS A 584 6.40 -0.26 23.65
N GLN A 585 6.04 0.74 22.88
CA GLN A 585 4.84 1.56 23.02
C GLN A 585 4.12 1.64 21.68
N MET A 586 2.85 1.23 21.67
CA MET A 586 2.02 1.36 20.48
C MET A 586 1.63 2.82 20.26
N LEU A 587 1.39 3.20 19.00
CA LEU A 587 0.85 4.53 18.71
C LEU A 587 -0.52 4.70 19.38
N PRO A 588 -0.81 5.85 20.01
CA PRO A 588 -2.16 6.16 20.44
C PRO A 588 -3.11 6.10 19.23
N PRO A 589 -4.30 5.48 19.34
CA PRO A 589 -5.21 5.33 18.19
C PRO A 589 -5.58 6.66 17.52
N ALA A 590 -5.64 7.76 18.29
CA ALA A 590 -5.85 9.11 17.75
C ALA A 590 -4.72 9.63 16.84
N LYS A 591 -3.52 9.03 16.89
CA LYS A 591 -2.36 9.33 16.05
C LYS A 591 -2.02 8.19 15.08
N ASP A 592 -2.77 7.08 15.12
CA ASP A 592 -2.54 5.92 14.27
C ASP A 592 -3.08 6.20 12.86
N PRO A 593 -2.23 6.26 11.82
CA PRO A 593 -2.69 6.50 10.45
C PRO A 593 -3.61 5.37 9.93
N LEU A 594 -3.53 4.17 10.50
CA LEU A 594 -4.40 3.04 10.14
C LEU A 594 -5.75 3.06 10.89
N ARG A 595 -6.03 4.06 11.74
CA ARG A 595 -7.34 4.16 12.40
C ARG A 595 -8.49 4.15 11.38
N ARG A 596 -8.32 4.83 10.25
CA ARG A 596 -9.31 4.95 9.17
C ARG A 596 -9.72 3.62 8.52
N VAL A 597 -8.95 2.55 8.75
CA VAL A 597 -9.13 1.23 8.13
C VAL A 597 -9.14 0.12 9.18
N ARG A 598 -9.58 0.43 10.41
CA ARG A 598 -9.66 -0.51 11.54
C ARG A 598 -10.97 -0.34 12.33
N ALA A 599 -11.39 -1.44 12.94
CA ALA A 599 -12.51 -1.55 13.89
C ALA A 599 -13.91 -1.26 13.33
N TRP A 600 -14.11 -1.27 12.02
CA TRP A 600 -15.40 -1.10 11.37
C TRP A 600 -16.28 -2.35 11.40
N ASP A 601 -15.69 -3.55 11.35
CA ASP A 601 -16.40 -4.82 11.63
C ASP A 601 -17.03 -4.79 13.03
N THR A 602 -16.23 -4.54 14.06
CA THR A 602 -16.67 -4.43 15.44
C THR A 602 -17.62 -3.25 15.69
N THR A 603 -17.51 -2.18 14.89
CA THR A 603 -18.47 -1.06 14.95
C THR A 603 -19.82 -1.50 14.39
N ALA A 604 -19.83 -2.16 13.23
CA ALA A 604 -21.04 -2.67 12.62
C ALA A 604 -21.72 -3.73 13.52
N GLU A 605 -20.96 -4.63 14.14
CA GLU A 605 -21.45 -5.60 15.12
C GLU A 605 -22.10 -4.92 16.33
N ALA A 606 -21.46 -3.88 16.88
CA ALA A 606 -22.01 -3.15 18.03
C ALA A 606 -23.34 -2.42 17.69
N VAL A 607 -23.44 -1.85 16.49
CA VAL A 607 -24.68 -1.23 15.99
C VAL A 607 -25.75 -2.29 15.72
N GLY A 608 -25.35 -3.41 15.10
CA GLY A 608 -26.23 -4.55 14.80
C GLY A 608 -26.82 -5.16 16.08
N ALA A 609 -26.04 -5.30 17.14
CA ALA A 609 -26.50 -5.83 18.41
C ALA A 609 -27.58 -4.96 19.07
N GLU A 610 -27.46 -3.62 19.03
CA GLU A 610 -28.52 -2.74 19.53
C GLU A 610 -29.76 -2.75 18.61
N ARG A 611 -29.55 -2.89 17.30
CA ARG A 611 -30.64 -3.08 16.33
C ARG A 611 -31.43 -4.36 16.63
N GLU A 612 -30.76 -5.47 16.92
CA GLU A 612 -31.43 -6.74 17.28
C GLU A 612 -32.29 -6.62 18.54
N LYS A 613 -31.81 -5.87 19.55
CA LYS A 613 -32.62 -5.60 20.75
C LYS A 613 -33.87 -4.80 20.43
N LEU A 614 -33.77 -3.79 19.56
CA LEU A 614 -34.92 -2.97 19.18
C LEU A 614 -35.88 -3.74 18.24
N LEU A 615 -35.36 -4.65 17.40
CA LEU A 615 -36.16 -5.57 16.58
C LEU A 615 -37.01 -6.51 17.45
N ALA A 616 -36.53 -6.88 18.64
CA ALA A 616 -37.29 -7.71 19.57
C ALA A 616 -38.59 -7.05 20.08
N GLU A 617 -38.75 -5.73 19.90
CA GLU A 617 -40.02 -5.01 20.16
C GLU A 617 -41.10 -5.30 19.08
N GLY A 618 -40.79 -6.06 18.04
CA GLY A 618 -41.76 -6.56 17.05
C GLY A 618 -41.98 -5.65 15.84
N LYS A 619 -41.19 -4.59 15.68
CA LYS A 619 -41.22 -3.70 14.50
C LYS A 619 -39.92 -3.82 13.69
N PRO A 620 -39.97 -3.67 12.35
CA PRO A 620 -38.76 -3.54 11.56
C PRO A 620 -37.89 -2.38 12.05
N VAL A 621 -36.58 -2.58 12.02
CA VAL A 621 -35.60 -1.58 12.45
C VAL A 621 -34.55 -1.37 11.36
N PHE A 622 -34.36 -0.12 10.95
CA PHE A 622 -33.28 0.30 10.05
C PHE A 622 -32.21 1.11 10.80
N ILE A 623 -31.14 1.52 10.12
CA ILE A 623 -30.03 2.28 10.75
C ILE A 623 -29.89 3.63 10.05
N ILE A 624 -29.65 4.69 10.82
CA ILE A 624 -29.42 6.05 10.31
C ILE A 624 -28.05 6.56 10.79
N GLY A 625 -27.28 7.18 9.91
CA GLY A 625 -26.03 7.86 10.26
C GLY A 625 -25.93 9.29 9.70
N PRO A 626 -25.19 10.20 10.37
CA PRO A 626 -25.04 11.59 9.94
C PRO A 626 -23.94 11.81 8.90
N HIS A 627 -23.14 10.78 8.58
CA HIS A 627 -22.00 10.88 7.66
C HIS A 627 -22.03 9.76 6.63
N TYR A 628 -21.82 10.10 5.35
CA TYR A 628 -21.89 9.14 4.24
C TYR A 628 -20.87 8.00 4.38
N GLY A 629 -19.69 8.28 4.94
CA GLY A 629 -18.64 7.28 5.17
C GLY A 629 -19.07 6.21 6.16
N LEU A 630 -19.65 6.65 7.30
CA LEU A 630 -20.15 5.75 8.35
C LEU A 630 -21.29 4.86 7.82
N VAL A 631 -22.20 5.45 7.03
CA VAL A 631 -23.26 4.69 6.35
C VAL A 631 -22.67 3.63 5.43
N GLY A 632 -21.67 4.00 4.62
CA GLY A 632 -20.96 3.06 3.74
C GLY A 632 -20.27 1.93 4.50
N GLU A 633 -19.58 2.23 5.59
CA GLU A 633 -18.83 1.26 6.38
C GLU A 633 -19.76 0.28 7.11
N ILE A 634 -20.84 0.76 7.73
CA ILE A 634 -21.83 -0.13 8.36
C ILE A 634 -22.55 -0.97 7.29
N SER A 635 -22.91 -0.37 6.14
CA SER A 635 -23.51 -1.13 5.02
C SER A 635 -22.61 -2.25 4.52
N PHE A 636 -21.29 -2.04 4.52
CA PHE A 636 -20.33 -3.03 4.07
C PHE A 636 -19.97 -4.06 5.15
N TYR A 637 -19.99 -3.71 6.43
CA TYR A 637 -19.52 -4.61 7.49
C TYR A 637 -20.64 -5.34 8.24
N LEU A 638 -21.88 -4.84 8.20
CA LEU A 638 -23.05 -5.52 8.74
C LEU A 638 -23.59 -6.53 7.70
N PRO A 639 -23.57 -7.86 7.96
CA PRO A 639 -23.89 -8.88 6.95
C PRO A 639 -25.27 -8.70 6.30
N GLU A 640 -26.30 -8.46 7.11
CA GLU A 640 -27.66 -8.26 6.63
C GLU A 640 -27.81 -6.95 5.85
N ALA A 641 -27.10 -5.88 6.22
CA ALA A 641 -27.12 -4.63 5.46
C ALA A 641 -26.46 -4.80 4.08
N LYS A 642 -25.34 -5.52 4.03
CA LYS A 642 -24.66 -5.83 2.77
C LYS A 642 -25.56 -6.64 1.84
N ALA A 643 -26.25 -7.64 2.37
CA ALA A 643 -27.21 -8.43 1.61
C ALA A 643 -28.38 -7.56 1.10
N ALA A 644 -28.88 -6.65 1.94
CA ALA A 644 -30.01 -5.78 1.61
C ALA A 644 -29.67 -4.79 0.47
N VAL A 645 -28.42 -4.32 0.38
CA VAL A 645 -27.93 -3.53 -0.76
C VAL A 645 -28.04 -4.29 -2.09
N GLN A 646 -27.83 -5.61 -2.09
CA GLN A 646 -27.95 -6.43 -3.31
C GLN A 646 -29.41 -6.64 -3.73
N GLY A 647 -30.35 -6.54 -2.79
CA GLY A 647 -31.80 -6.62 -3.02
C GLY A 647 -32.48 -5.29 -3.33
N ASN A 648 -31.72 -4.18 -3.47
CA ASN A 648 -32.25 -2.80 -3.59
C ASN A 648 -33.16 -2.37 -2.42
N GLU A 649 -32.98 -2.95 -1.23
CA GLU A 649 -33.72 -2.59 -0.01
C GLU A 649 -32.72 -2.18 1.08
N PRO A 650 -32.06 -1.00 0.98
CA PRO A 650 -30.99 -0.65 1.89
C PRO A 650 -31.44 -0.68 3.36
N LEU A 651 -30.56 -1.14 4.25
CA LEU A 651 -30.83 -1.20 5.68
C LEU A 651 -30.23 -0.01 6.45
N VAL A 652 -29.21 0.63 5.88
CA VAL A 652 -28.45 1.71 6.49
C VAL A 652 -28.58 2.95 5.61
N TYR A 653 -28.96 4.06 6.25
CA TYR A 653 -29.36 5.27 5.57
C TYR A 653 -28.54 6.47 6.07
N TYR A 654 -28.29 7.41 5.16
CA TYR A 654 -27.88 8.76 5.55
C TYR A 654 -29.10 9.52 6.06
N MET A 655 -28.93 10.32 7.12
CA MET A 655 -30.00 11.14 7.67
C MET A 655 -30.66 12.03 6.60
N SER A 656 -31.97 12.27 6.72
CA SER A 656 -32.71 13.02 5.70
C SER A 656 -32.15 14.44 5.51
N ALA A 657 -32.20 14.94 4.28
CA ALA A 657 -31.78 16.30 3.94
C ALA A 657 -32.67 16.89 2.83
N ASP A 658 -33.05 18.16 2.94
CA ASP A 658 -33.88 18.85 1.92
C ASP A 658 -33.09 19.21 0.67
N LYS A 659 -31.77 19.23 0.77
CA LYS A 659 -30.86 19.61 -0.31
C LYS A 659 -29.84 18.50 -0.56
N PRO A 660 -29.35 18.35 -1.80
CA PRO A 660 -28.30 17.39 -2.09
C PRO A 660 -27.04 17.68 -1.28
N GLN A 661 -26.69 16.78 -0.35
CA GLN A 661 -25.44 16.84 0.41
C GLN A 661 -24.43 15.77 -0.02
N ASN A 662 -24.92 14.66 -0.57
CA ASN A 662 -24.14 13.53 -1.02
C ASN A 662 -24.96 12.71 -2.05
N GLN A 663 -24.42 11.58 -2.47
CA GLN A 663 -24.97 10.74 -3.54
C GLN A 663 -26.28 10.05 -3.14
N PHE A 664 -26.49 9.75 -1.85
CA PHE A 664 -27.71 9.07 -1.37
C PHE A 664 -28.98 9.86 -1.70
N PHE A 665 -28.89 11.20 -1.80
CA PHE A 665 -30.02 12.06 -2.17
C PHE A 665 -30.65 11.69 -3.54
N PHE A 666 -29.84 11.18 -4.47
CA PHE A 666 -30.24 10.89 -5.85
C PHE A 666 -30.80 9.47 -6.02
N TRP A 667 -30.82 8.67 -4.98
CA TRP A 667 -31.27 7.28 -5.01
C TRP A 667 -32.59 7.15 -4.24
N PRO A 668 -33.74 6.92 -4.92
CA PRO A 668 -35.05 6.87 -4.29
C PRO A 668 -35.13 5.89 -3.11
N GLU A 669 -34.53 4.71 -3.25
CA GLU A 669 -34.49 3.66 -2.24
C GLU A 669 -33.76 4.08 -0.94
N TYR A 670 -32.92 5.12 -0.98
CA TYR A 670 -32.26 5.71 0.19
C TYR A 670 -33.08 6.82 0.88
N ARG A 671 -34.28 7.12 0.40
CA ARG A 671 -35.20 8.10 1.02
C ARG A 671 -36.12 7.41 2.01
N TYR A 672 -35.57 7.01 3.16
CA TYR A 672 -36.30 6.20 4.16
C TYR A 672 -37.65 6.79 4.57
N ARG A 673 -37.80 8.12 4.61
CA ARG A 673 -39.07 8.80 4.94
C ARG A 673 -40.23 8.47 4.00
N GLU A 674 -39.94 8.11 2.77
CA GLU A 674 -40.95 7.78 1.74
C GLU A 674 -41.42 6.33 1.85
N HIS A 675 -40.67 5.45 2.53
CA HIS A 675 -40.86 3.99 2.43
C HIS A 675 -40.86 3.24 3.76
N ARG A 676 -40.42 3.84 4.87
CA ARG A 676 -40.18 3.18 6.17
C ARG A 676 -41.10 3.71 7.29
N GLN A 677 -42.25 4.26 6.91
CA GLN A 677 -43.20 4.87 7.85
C GLN A 677 -43.68 3.87 8.91
N GLY A 678 -43.67 4.27 10.17
CA GLY A 678 -44.02 3.42 11.32
C GLY A 678 -42.95 2.40 11.74
N GLU A 679 -41.80 2.33 11.07
CA GLU A 679 -40.65 1.51 11.48
C GLU A 679 -39.82 2.21 12.57
N ASN A 680 -39.00 1.43 13.28
CA ASN A 680 -38.02 1.95 14.23
C ASN A 680 -36.65 2.13 13.55
N ALA A 681 -35.74 2.88 14.19
CA ALA A 681 -34.37 3.02 13.72
C ALA A 681 -33.36 3.06 14.86
N ILE A 682 -32.14 2.62 14.57
CA ILE A 682 -30.95 2.95 15.36
C ILE A 682 -30.26 4.13 14.70
N PHE A 683 -30.14 5.26 15.41
CA PHE A 683 -29.25 6.33 14.98
C PHE A 683 -27.85 6.12 15.57
N VAL A 684 -26.82 6.21 14.73
CA VAL A 684 -25.43 6.04 15.12
C VAL A 684 -24.58 7.24 14.73
N GLN A 685 -23.78 7.75 15.66
CA GLN A 685 -22.79 8.79 15.40
C GLN A 685 -21.45 8.47 16.04
N GLU A 686 -20.36 8.80 15.35
CA GLU A 686 -19.01 8.69 15.91
C GLU A 686 -18.67 9.94 16.74
N LEU A 687 -18.24 9.73 17.98
CA LEU A 687 -17.79 10.78 18.89
C LEU A 687 -16.28 11.02 18.77
N ASN A 688 -15.82 12.17 19.28
CA ASN A 688 -14.40 12.47 19.32
C ASN A 688 -13.67 11.51 20.27
N LEU A 689 -12.78 10.70 19.70
CA LEU A 689 -12.02 9.70 20.45
C LEU A 689 -11.22 10.26 21.64
N LYS A 690 -10.72 11.50 21.57
CA LYS A 690 -9.91 12.08 22.66
C LYS A 690 -10.77 12.63 23.80
N ASN A 691 -12.00 13.04 23.49
CA ASN A 691 -12.93 13.61 24.44
C ASN A 691 -14.35 13.20 24.03
N PRO A 692 -14.78 11.97 24.37
CA PRO A 692 -16.08 11.46 23.98
C PRO A 692 -17.16 12.08 24.88
N VAL A 693 -17.60 13.27 24.51
CA VAL A 693 -18.74 13.93 25.15
C VAL A 693 -20.01 13.48 24.41
N PRO A 694 -21.07 13.04 25.13
CA PRO A 694 -22.36 12.78 24.52
C PRO A 694 -22.81 13.99 23.71
N SER A 695 -23.20 13.76 22.45
CA SER A 695 -23.74 14.81 21.58
C SER A 695 -25.23 14.56 21.40
N PRO A 696 -26.10 15.59 21.46
CA PRO A 696 -27.52 15.41 21.23
C PRO A 696 -27.77 14.84 19.83
N LEU A 697 -28.89 14.12 19.69
CA LEU A 697 -29.40 13.70 18.38
C LEU A 697 -29.69 14.97 17.54
N PRO A 698 -29.41 14.99 16.23
CA PRO A 698 -29.82 16.10 15.39
C PRO A 698 -31.33 16.35 15.48
N GLU A 699 -31.76 17.60 15.74
CA GLU A 699 -33.17 17.99 15.95
C GLU A 699 -34.09 17.42 14.86
N ARG A 700 -33.65 17.50 13.60
CA ARG A 700 -34.39 16.94 12.46
C ARG A 700 -34.69 15.44 12.58
N VAL A 701 -33.74 14.64 13.08
CA VAL A 701 -33.96 13.21 13.29
C VAL A 701 -34.83 13.01 14.54
N GLN A 702 -34.69 13.86 15.55
CA GLN A 702 -35.54 13.80 16.74
C GLN A 702 -37.02 14.05 16.41
N ASP A 703 -37.31 15.03 15.55
CA ASP A 703 -38.67 15.40 15.15
C ASP A 703 -39.33 14.38 14.20
N GLU A 704 -38.55 13.52 13.55
CA GLU A 704 -39.05 12.50 12.62
C GLU A 704 -39.62 11.26 13.34
N PHE A 705 -39.31 11.06 14.62
CA PHE A 705 -39.72 9.88 15.37
C PHE A 705 -40.59 10.26 16.56
N ARG A 706 -41.58 9.43 16.88
CA ARG A 706 -42.47 9.66 18.02
C ARG A 706 -41.73 9.69 19.36
N SER A 707 -40.70 8.87 19.51
CA SER A 707 -39.86 8.86 20.70
C SER A 707 -38.42 8.49 20.37
N VAL A 708 -37.49 9.06 21.12
CA VAL A 708 -36.06 8.81 21.00
C VAL A 708 -35.50 8.54 22.38
N GLU A 709 -34.66 7.52 22.49
CA GLU A 709 -33.98 7.11 23.71
C GLU A 709 -32.46 7.03 23.44
N ASP A 710 -31.65 7.67 24.30
CA ASP A 710 -30.19 7.56 24.24
C ASP A 710 -29.77 6.21 24.84
N LEU A 711 -29.23 5.32 24.00
CA LEU A 711 -28.73 4.00 24.40
C LEU A 711 -27.31 4.06 24.99
N GLY A 712 -26.74 5.25 25.05
CA GLY A 712 -25.44 5.56 25.61
C GLY A 712 -24.28 5.37 24.63
N ILE A 713 -23.08 5.49 25.19
CA ILE A 713 -21.82 5.41 24.46
C ILE A 713 -21.33 3.95 24.42
N ARG A 714 -20.75 3.55 23.28
CA ARG A 714 -20.04 2.28 23.09
C ARG A 714 -18.59 2.54 22.70
N GLU A 715 -17.68 1.99 23.48
CA GLU A 715 -16.25 1.98 23.15
C GLU A 715 -15.93 0.80 22.23
N ILE A 716 -15.51 1.08 21.00
CA ILE A 716 -15.15 0.03 20.04
C ILE A 716 -13.68 -0.29 20.18
N ARG A 717 -13.40 -1.51 20.63
CA ARG A 717 -12.05 -2.03 20.84
C ARG A 717 -11.59 -2.80 19.61
N TYR A 718 -10.38 -2.52 19.16
CA TYR A 718 -9.73 -3.32 18.12
C TYR A 718 -9.15 -4.61 18.72
N ARG A 719 -8.66 -5.52 17.87
CA ARG A 719 -8.14 -6.86 18.24
C ARG A 719 -7.05 -6.86 19.32
N ASP A 720 -6.41 -5.72 19.57
CA ASP A 720 -5.38 -5.53 20.60
C ASP A 720 -5.89 -4.87 21.89
N GLY A 721 -7.22 -4.71 22.03
CA GLY A 721 -7.88 -4.16 23.22
C GLY A 721 -7.93 -2.64 23.29
N ARG A 722 -7.24 -1.91 22.40
CA ARG A 722 -7.26 -0.44 22.36
C ARG A 722 -8.58 0.07 21.79
N ILE A 723 -9.07 1.19 22.31
CA ILE A 723 -10.26 1.87 21.82
C ILE A 723 -9.90 2.63 20.55
N PHE A 724 -10.45 2.21 19.41
CA PHE A 724 -10.21 2.85 18.11
C PHE A 724 -11.33 3.81 17.71
N ARG A 725 -12.55 3.56 18.22
CA ARG A 725 -13.75 4.36 17.92
C ARG A 725 -14.62 4.43 19.15
N VAL A 726 -15.38 5.51 19.23
CA VAL A 726 -16.40 5.71 20.24
C VAL A 726 -17.65 6.13 19.50
N VAL A 727 -18.72 5.36 19.65
CA VAL A 727 -20.00 5.64 18.99
C VAL A 727 -21.07 5.87 20.04
N GLN A 728 -22.00 6.77 19.76
CA GLN A 728 -23.21 6.97 20.54
C GLN A 728 -24.39 6.47 19.72
N LEU A 729 -25.31 5.78 20.39
CA LEU A 729 -26.43 5.10 19.76
C LEU A 729 -27.74 5.61 20.36
N PHE A 730 -28.75 5.80 19.53
CA PHE A 730 -30.10 6.16 19.95
C PHE A 730 -31.10 5.18 19.37
N ALA A 731 -32.09 4.78 20.16
CA ALA A 731 -33.28 4.08 19.67
C ALA A 731 -34.33 5.12 19.31
N CYS A 732 -34.65 5.20 18.02
CA CYS A 732 -35.69 6.06 17.47
C CYS A 732 -36.90 5.18 17.14
N ARG A 733 -38.07 5.46 17.74
CA ARG A 733 -39.27 4.63 17.60
C ARG A 733 -40.39 5.35 16.89
N ASP A 734 -41.09 4.62 16.02
CA ASP A 734 -42.22 5.08 15.21
C ASP A 734 -41.85 6.30 14.34
N LEU A 735 -41.25 6.06 13.17
CA LEU A 735 -41.07 7.08 12.14
C LEU A 735 -42.44 7.67 11.71
N GLN A 736 -42.56 9.00 11.68
CA GLN A 736 -43.80 9.76 11.40
C GLN A 736 -43.93 10.29 9.98
#